data_AF-A0A1G9Z951-F1
#
_entry.id   AF-A0A1G9Z951-F1
#
_cell.length_a   1.000
_cell.length_b   1.000
_cell.length_c   1.000
_cell.angle_alpha   90.00
_cell.angle_beta   90.00
_cell.angle_gamma   90.00
#
_symmetry.space_group_name_H-M   'P 1'
#
loop_
_entity.id
_entity.type
_entity.pdbx_description
1 polymer ?
#
loop_
_entity_poly.entity_id
_entity_poly.type
_entity_poly.pdbx_seq_one_letter_code
_entity_poly.pdbx_strand_id
1 'polypeptide(L)'
;MNDLERLWDDLPVGPAPVADILRDGRNAAPRPRGRVRPFVRPMLRVAVLGGIAAAFVAGTLVDRPLGDTPPTGPGGDRVVVTPGDAVTPAAFHGDLQPAASCEALRRHYVAQALELVGPYGWDAYYPHLARFGRVFARDYAAIPAAGQVAAYKANSRGPQTSHQLSSETGTNVQEAGVDEPDSVKTDGERLLRLDDSELTTYDVTGEEVTELGSLDLGDLRNGEIMLAGDTVVALGNPGRRLGATRVVTVDVSEPASPALVETVDYNSPLVTARQHAGDIRLVLQAGLPHLDFVEPAGRRTGPLRERLQDAREANRKIVRESTLADWVPRVVRDGGQSEQLVDCDRIAVPRADLALDTMAVVGFSAETPSELDALGVAGAAPMVYESPDHLYLATQSDSFGFGFWPVSRKAGFDSGVTHVFDFALDGAGASYVGSGEVEGSLADRWSMDEHDGVLRLAVGPTSETGNFNSIVTLRAEGDELVEIGRLDRLGVGEQIQSVRWFRGLAILVTYRQVDPLYAVDLTDQTAPRLAGELKIPGFSEYLHPLGRHWMVGMGQGRGEGRGWGAQVSLFNVSDLARPQRLDVLEYATGSDARAGDDPRQFTWLGQERVALTVISRYRTGWVSVLSFDGGVITNRMVEVEHGRDVDDVRLVPLPDDKVALVTGEDVEFFGL
;
A
#
# COMPACT_ATOMS: atom_id res chain seq x y z
N MET A 1 33.05 -11.21 26.10
CA MET A 1 32.87 -10.37 24.90
C MET A 1 33.77 -10.87 23.79
N ASN A 2 33.32 -11.96 23.16
CA ASN A 2 33.79 -12.36 21.84
C ASN A 2 33.34 -11.31 20.79
N ASP A 3 33.88 -11.36 19.57
CA ASP A 3 33.51 -10.40 18.51
C ASP A 3 32.06 -10.56 18.05
N LEU A 4 31.43 -11.71 18.31
CA LEU A 4 30.02 -11.95 18.05
C LEU A 4 29.13 -11.21 19.05
N GLU A 5 29.42 -11.25 20.35
CA GLU A 5 28.69 -10.62 21.45
C GLU A 5 28.62 -9.10 21.29
N ARG A 6 29.68 -8.47 20.75
CA ARG A 6 29.69 -7.02 20.43
C ARG A 6 28.77 -6.63 19.26
N LEU A 7 28.32 -7.57 18.43
CA LEU A 7 27.38 -7.32 17.33
C LEU A 7 25.91 -7.31 17.78
N TRP A 8 25.63 -7.64 19.05
CA TRP A 8 24.27 -7.68 19.64
C TRP A 8 23.93 -6.43 20.44
N ASP A 9 24.89 -5.52 20.67
CA ASP A 9 24.68 -4.24 21.36
C ASP A 9 23.71 -3.32 20.58
N ASP A 10 23.45 -3.62 19.30
CA ASP A 10 22.55 -2.88 18.41
C ASP A 10 21.14 -3.49 18.27
N LEU A 11 20.86 -4.67 18.85
CA LEU A 11 19.48 -5.12 18.99
C LEU A 11 18.83 -4.30 20.10
N PRO A 12 17.57 -3.86 19.95
CA PRO A 12 16.90 -3.10 20.98
C PRO A 12 16.90 -3.89 22.30
N VAL A 13 17.66 -3.41 23.28
CA VAL A 13 17.66 -3.89 24.66
C VAL A 13 17.14 -2.74 25.54
N GLY A 14 15.88 -2.83 25.94
CA GLY A 14 15.11 -1.77 26.61
C GLY A 14 13.60 -2.04 26.47
N PRO A 15 12.70 -1.37 27.23
CA PRO A 15 11.25 -1.60 27.16
C PRO A 15 10.76 -1.61 25.72
N ALA A 16 9.87 -2.54 25.38
CA ALA A 16 9.27 -2.62 24.07
C ALA A 16 8.69 -1.25 23.77
N PRO A 17 8.91 -0.70 22.56
CA PRO A 17 8.27 0.55 22.22
C PRO A 17 6.75 0.36 22.26
N VAL A 18 6.20 -0.86 22.32
CA VAL A 18 4.79 -1.14 22.62
C VAL A 18 4.25 -0.25 23.75
N ALA A 19 4.95 -0.10 24.88
CA ALA A 19 4.47 0.77 25.96
C ALA A 19 4.57 2.28 25.65
N ASP A 20 5.48 2.70 24.77
CA ASP A 20 5.67 4.10 24.36
C ASP A 20 4.78 4.46 23.15
N ILE A 21 4.65 3.57 22.17
CA ILE A 21 3.72 3.53 21.04
C ILE A 21 2.27 3.57 21.55
N LEU A 22 1.88 2.65 22.45
CA LEU A 22 0.54 2.64 23.05
C LEU A 22 0.30 3.85 23.98
N ARG A 23 1.36 4.48 24.51
CA ARG A 23 1.26 5.70 25.33
C ARG A 23 1.14 6.95 24.45
N ASP A 24 1.83 6.99 23.32
CA ASP A 24 1.78 8.09 22.36
C ASP A 24 0.41 8.09 21.63
N GLY A 25 -0.10 6.92 21.24
CA GLY A 25 -1.48 6.75 20.74
C GLY A 25 -2.55 7.23 21.73
N ARG A 26 -2.39 6.95 23.04
CA ARG A 26 -3.26 7.48 24.11
C ARG A 26 -3.22 9.01 24.25
N ASN A 27 -2.13 9.66 23.86
CA ASN A 27 -1.95 11.10 23.96
C ASN A 27 -2.30 11.87 22.67
N ALA A 28 -2.67 11.16 21.59
CA ALA A 28 -3.00 11.73 20.29
C ALA A 28 -4.40 12.36 20.20
N ALA A 29 -5.16 12.46 21.29
CA ALA A 29 -6.38 13.26 21.34
C ALA A 29 -6.08 14.72 20.94
N PRO A 30 -6.86 15.34 20.04
CA PRO A 30 -6.53 16.64 19.47
C PRO A 30 -6.51 17.71 20.55
N ARG A 31 -5.30 18.14 20.95
CA ARG A 31 -5.16 19.38 21.71
C ARG A 31 -5.52 20.53 20.77
N PRO A 32 -6.47 21.41 21.11
CA PRO A 32 -6.72 22.60 20.30
C PRO A 32 -5.42 23.40 20.24
N ARG A 33 -4.83 23.53 19.04
CA ARG A 33 -3.62 24.32 18.79
C ARG A 33 -3.91 25.77 19.17
N GLY A 34 -3.54 26.13 20.40
CA GLY A 34 -3.58 27.50 20.88
C GLY A 34 -2.67 28.35 20.00
N ARG A 35 -3.23 29.42 19.43
CA ARG A 35 -2.50 30.42 18.63
C ARG A 35 -1.28 30.92 19.40
N VAL A 36 -0.09 30.42 19.05
CA VAL A 36 1.17 30.98 19.52
C VAL A 36 1.44 32.25 18.72
N ARG A 37 1.18 33.41 19.33
CA ARG A 37 1.69 34.71 18.85
C ARG A 37 3.19 34.77 19.13
N PRO A 38 4.06 35.09 18.16
CA PRO A 38 5.48 35.27 18.45
C PRO A 38 5.68 36.62 19.14
N PHE A 39 6.04 36.60 20.42
CA PHE A 39 6.56 37.76 21.15
C PHE A 39 8.05 37.90 20.85
N VAL A 40 8.41 38.79 19.93
CA VAL A 40 9.80 39.23 19.75
C VAL A 40 10.05 40.39 20.72
N ARG A 41 10.93 40.20 21.71
CA ARG A 41 11.53 41.31 22.48
C ARG A 41 12.90 41.65 21.87
N PRO A 42 13.19 42.92 21.55
CA PRO A 42 14.48 43.31 20.99
C PRO A 42 15.48 43.58 22.10
N MET A 43 16.66 42.97 22.03
CA MET A 43 17.82 43.42 22.79
C MET A 43 18.50 44.56 22.04
N LEU A 44 18.45 45.76 22.62
CA LEU A 44 19.27 46.90 22.27
C LEU A 44 20.76 46.54 22.39
N ARG A 45 21.53 46.73 21.32
CA ARG A 45 22.90 47.24 21.41
C ARG A 45 23.10 48.31 20.34
N VAL A 46 23.42 49.51 20.84
CA VAL A 46 23.72 50.74 20.10
C VAL A 46 25.22 50.82 19.81
N ALA A 47 25.54 51.61 18.77
CA ALA A 47 26.81 52.24 18.39
C ALA A 47 27.73 51.43 17.45
N VAL A 48 28.26 51.96 16.32
CA VAL A 48 28.48 53.35 15.89
C VAL A 48 28.77 53.43 14.37
N LEU A 49 28.18 54.46 13.73
CA LEU A 49 28.57 55.31 12.58
C LEU A 49 29.12 54.77 11.23
N GLY A 50 28.45 55.26 10.17
CA GLY A 50 29.04 55.82 8.94
C GLY A 50 28.54 55.14 7.66
N GLY A 51 27.85 55.76 6.69
CA GLY A 51 27.45 57.13 6.43
C GLY A 51 27.18 57.28 4.92
N ILE A 52 26.22 58.15 4.55
CA ILE A 52 25.98 58.77 3.21
C ILE A 52 25.19 57.86 2.22
N ALA A 53 23.88 58.06 1.96
CA ALA A 53 23.18 59.11 1.17
C ALA A 53 23.51 59.04 -0.35
N ALA A 54 22.66 59.28 -1.35
CA ALA A 54 21.34 59.87 -1.53
C ALA A 54 20.85 59.42 -2.96
N ALA A 55 19.57 59.16 -3.23
CA ALA A 55 18.51 60.11 -3.65
C ALA A 55 18.09 59.96 -5.14
N PHE A 56 16.83 59.57 -5.30
CA PHE A 56 15.78 60.05 -6.20
C PHE A 56 16.10 61.21 -7.18
N VAL A 57 15.76 61.03 -8.47
CA VAL A 57 15.25 62.11 -9.36
C VAL A 57 14.22 61.52 -10.34
N ALA A 58 13.06 62.16 -10.40
CA ALA A 58 11.98 61.97 -11.36
C ALA A 58 12.21 62.80 -12.65
N GLY A 59 11.65 62.40 -13.80
CA GLY A 59 11.64 63.30 -14.97
C GLY A 59 11.12 62.76 -16.30
N THR A 60 9.82 62.99 -16.54
CA THR A 60 9.20 63.51 -17.80
C THR A 60 9.24 62.73 -19.13
N LEU A 61 8.05 62.24 -19.50
CA LEU A 61 7.29 62.42 -20.76
C LEU A 61 7.97 63.07 -21.99
N VAL A 62 7.96 62.35 -23.13
CA VAL A 62 7.75 62.89 -24.49
C VAL A 62 6.92 61.88 -25.30
N ASP A 63 5.99 62.41 -26.10
CA ASP A 63 4.90 61.77 -26.84
C ASP A 63 5.26 61.45 -28.32
N ARG A 64 4.50 60.50 -28.92
CA ARG A 64 4.26 60.19 -30.37
C ARG A 64 5.07 59.08 -31.10
N PRO A 65 4.54 58.43 -32.19
CA PRO A 65 3.49 57.40 -32.18
C PRO A 65 3.74 56.19 -33.14
N LEU A 66 2.95 55.12 -32.96
CA LEU A 66 2.50 54.07 -33.91
C LEU A 66 3.45 53.51 -35.00
N GLY A 67 3.71 52.19 -34.89
CA GLY A 67 4.13 51.32 -35.99
C GLY A 67 4.18 49.85 -35.56
N ASP A 68 3.33 49.03 -36.16
CA ASP A 68 3.06 47.61 -35.88
C ASP A 68 4.27 46.67 -35.95
N THR A 69 4.42 45.78 -34.96
CA THR A 69 4.65 44.31 -35.08
C THR A 69 4.78 43.65 -33.69
N PRO A 70 4.39 42.36 -33.52
CA PRO A 70 4.04 41.76 -32.22
C PRO A 70 5.25 41.23 -31.42
N PRO A 71 5.18 41.17 -30.07
CA PRO A 71 6.25 40.60 -29.27
C PRO A 71 5.99 39.14 -28.87
N THR A 72 7.09 38.40 -28.87
CA THR A 72 7.43 37.24 -28.05
C THR A 72 7.15 37.49 -26.55
N GLY A 73 6.63 36.49 -25.82
CA GLY A 73 6.33 36.57 -24.36
C GLY A 73 7.57 36.42 -23.45
N PRO A 74 7.40 35.98 -22.18
CA PRO A 74 6.38 36.31 -21.20
C PRO A 74 7.00 36.97 -19.94
N GLY A 75 6.33 37.95 -19.36
CA GLY A 75 6.67 38.51 -18.04
C GLY A 75 5.56 38.14 -17.05
N GLY A 76 5.92 37.47 -15.96
CA GLY A 76 5.00 37.00 -14.94
C GLY A 76 4.29 38.15 -14.21
N ASP A 77 2.96 38.12 -14.24
CA ASP A 77 2.14 38.91 -13.34
C ASP A 77 2.06 38.23 -11.98
N ARG A 78 2.46 38.96 -10.94
CA ARG A 78 2.28 38.56 -9.54
C ARG A 78 0.81 38.77 -9.20
N VAL A 79 0.07 37.67 -9.01
CA VAL A 79 -1.28 37.70 -8.47
C VAL A 79 -1.22 38.13 -7.00
N VAL A 80 -1.88 39.25 -6.70
CA VAL A 80 -2.14 39.72 -5.34
C VAL A 80 -3.39 39.00 -4.84
N VAL A 81 -3.23 38.07 -3.89
CA VAL A 81 -4.35 37.38 -3.25
C VAL A 81 -4.94 38.25 -2.14
N THR A 82 -6.21 38.64 -2.29
CA THR A 82 -7.03 39.23 -1.24
C THR A 82 -7.62 38.15 -0.33
N PRO A 83 -7.62 38.29 1.01
CA PRO A 83 -8.25 37.31 1.89
C PRO A 83 -9.77 37.51 1.86
N GLY A 84 -10.49 36.56 1.26
CA GLY A 84 -11.96 36.59 1.18
C GLY A 84 -12.59 35.70 0.12
N ASP A 85 -11.81 35.17 -0.82
CA ASP A 85 -12.31 34.19 -1.79
C ASP A 85 -12.21 32.79 -1.20
N ALA A 86 -13.34 32.07 -1.20
CA ALA A 86 -13.40 30.67 -0.83
C ALA A 86 -12.40 29.87 -1.68
N VAL A 87 -11.56 29.08 -1.01
CA VAL A 87 -10.68 28.11 -1.66
C VAL A 87 -11.58 27.14 -2.42
N THR A 88 -11.66 27.31 -3.74
CA THR A 88 -12.03 26.20 -4.62
C THR A 88 -10.83 25.27 -4.60
N PRO A 89 -10.97 23.98 -4.28
CA PRO A 89 -9.83 23.07 -4.23
C PRO A 89 -9.25 22.99 -5.64
N ALA A 90 -8.11 23.64 -5.83
CA ALA A 90 -7.22 23.38 -6.94
C ALA A 90 -6.56 22.01 -6.67
N ALA A 91 -7.37 20.96 -6.72
CA ALA A 91 -6.99 19.62 -6.27
C ALA A 91 -6.29 18.82 -7.36
N PHE A 92 -6.16 19.36 -8.58
CA PHE A 92 -5.59 18.68 -9.75
C PHE A 92 -4.86 19.66 -10.66
N HIS A 93 -3.63 19.31 -11.06
CA HIS A 93 -2.74 20.04 -11.96
C HIS A 93 -1.94 19.02 -12.80
N GLY A 94 -1.02 19.42 -13.68
CA GLY A 94 -0.16 18.45 -14.39
C GLY A 94 -0.92 17.43 -15.25
N ASP A 95 -0.63 16.14 -15.06
CA ASP A 95 -1.28 15.08 -15.85
C ASP A 95 -2.69 14.73 -15.40
N LEU A 96 -3.08 15.11 -14.17
CA LEU A 96 -4.45 15.00 -13.72
C LEU A 96 -5.19 16.31 -14.00
N GLN A 97 -6.14 16.27 -14.93
CA GLN A 97 -6.95 17.43 -15.28
C GLN A 97 -8.34 17.29 -14.69
N PRO A 98 -8.87 18.30 -13.99
CA PRO A 98 -10.26 18.25 -13.52
C PRO A 98 -11.19 18.08 -14.73
N ALA A 99 -12.25 17.31 -14.56
CA ALA A 99 -13.26 17.23 -15.62
C ALA A 99 -13.83 18.62 -15.93
N ALA A 100 -13.81 19.01 -17.21
CA ALA A 100 -14.34 20.31 -17.63
C ALA A 100 -15.84 20.49 -17.35
N SER A 101 -16.58 19.39 -17.25
CA SER A 101 -17.96 19.30 -16.77
C SER A 101 -18.34 17.83 -16.60
N CYS A 102 -19.44 17.54 -15.90
CA CYS A 102 -19.96 16.18 -15.77
C CYS A 102 -20.23 15.53 -17.14
N GLU A 103 -20.69 16.30 -18.14
CA GLU A 103 -20.91 15.79 -19.50
C GLU A 103 -19.60 15.55 -20.26
N ALA A 104 -18.55 16.32 -19.99
CA ALA A 104 -17.22 16.05 -20.54
C ALA A 104 -16.64 14.74 -19.98
N LEU A 105 -16.76 14.54 -18.66
CA LEU A 105 -16.33 13.31 -17.99
C LEU A 105 -17.09 12.08 -18.50
N ARG A 106 -18.42 12.17 -18.58
CA ARG A 106 -19.26 11.12 -19.16
C ARG A 106 -18.85 10.79 -20.59
N ARG A 107 -18.60 11.81 -21.43
CA ARG A 107 -18.13 11.59 -22.81
C ARG A 107 -16.75 10.93 -22.85
N HIS A 108 -15.85 11.24 -21.92
CA HIS A 108 -14.57 10.56 -21.79
C HIS A 108 -14.77 9.06 -21.51
N TYR A 109 -15.57 8.71 -20.51
CA TYR A 109 -15.90 7.30 -20.22
C TYR A 109 -16.53 6.59 -21.42
N VAL A 110 -17.55 7.18 -22.03
CA VAL A 110 -18.24 6.61 -23.20
C VAL A 110 -17.27 6.41 -24.37
N ALA A 111 -16.37 7.36 -24.64
CA ALA A 111 -15.40 7.25 -25.72
C ALA A 111 -14.45 6.05 -25.50
N GLN A 112 -13.90 5.93 -24.30
CA GLN A 112 -13.03 4.82 -23.91
C GLN A 112 -13.76 3.47 -23.90
N ALA A 113 -15.03 3.46 -23.48
CA ALA A 113 -15.86 2.27 -23.39
C ALA A 113 -16.27 1.67 -24.75
N LEU A 114 -16.42 2.51 -25.78
CA LEU A 114 -16.87 2.07 -27.11
C LEU A 114 -15.88 1.13 -27.82
N GLU A 115 -14.61 1.17 -27.40
CA GLU A 115 -13.56 0.26 -27.85
C GLU A 115 -13.62 -1.10 -27.15
N LEU A 116 -14.19 -1.14 -25.95
CA LEU A 116 -14.23 -2.34 -25.09
C LEU A 116 -15.52 -3.13 -25.20
N VAL A 117 -16.52 -2.60 -25.88
CA VAL A 117 -17.83 -3.23 -25.98
C VAL A 117 -17.97 -4.03 -27.28
N GLY A 118 -18.45 -5.25 -27.15
CA GLY A 118 -18.80 -6.09 -28.29
C GLY A 118 -20.08 -6.88 -28.09
N PRO A 119 -20.24 -8.00 -28.83
CA PRO A 119 -21.54 -8.67 -28.97
C PRO A 119 -22.09 -9.27 -27.67
N TYR A 120 -21.25 -9.48 -26.66
CA TYR A 120 -21.62 -10.09 -25.39
C TYR A 120 -21.47 -9.11 -24.20
N GLY A 121 -21.43 -7.80 -24.49
CA GLY A 121 -21.19 -6.75 -23.49
C GLY A 121 -19.75 -6.28 -23.51
N TRP A 122 -19.10 -6.19 -22.35
CA TRP A 122 -17.66 -5.92 -22.27
C TRP A 122 -16.88 -7.07 -22.93
N ASP A 123 -16.11 -6.81 -23.98
CA ASP A 123 -15.29 -7.77 -24.73
C ASP A 123 -14.09 -8.32 -23.90
N ALA A 124 -14.11 -8.18 -22.57
CA ALA A 124 -13.08 -8.65 -21.63
C ALA A 124 -13.05 -10.18 -21.43
N TYR A 125 -13.92 -10.95 -22.09
CA TYR A 125 -13.94 -12.41 -22.00
C TYR A 125 -14.51 -12.98 -23.29
N TYR A 126 -13.71 -13.69 -24.12
CA TYR A 126 -14.08 -14.96 -24.79
C TYR A 126 -13.22 -15.49 -25.97
N PRO A 127 -12.21 -14.84 -26.59
CA PRO A 127 -11.57 -15.45 -27.76
C PRO A 127 -10.15 -16.01 -27.48
N HIS A 128 -9.94 -16.80 -26.42
CA HIS A 128 -8.61 -17.39 -26.18
C HIS A 128 -8.56 -18.90 -25.82
N LEU A 129 -9.59 -19.48 -25.17
CA LEU A 129 -9.54 -20.89 -24.76
C LEU A 129 -9.54 -21.91 -25.93
N ALA A 130 -9.85 -21.49 -27.17
CA ALA A 130 -9.81 -22.38 -28.34
C ALA A 130 -8.42 -22.47 -29.02
N ARG A 131 -7.44 -21.62 -28.67
CA ARG A 131 -6.15 -21.54 -29.39
C ARG A 131 -4.93 -22.01 -28.56
N PHE A 132 -5.05 -22.08 -27.23
CA PHE A 132 -3.91 -22.37 -26.33
C PHE A 132 -3.66 -23.86 -26.04
N GLY A 133 -4.52 -24.77 -26.48
CA GLY A 133 -4.36 -26.22 -26.24
C GLY A 133 -3.22 -26.94 -26.97
N ARG A 134 -2.26 -26.25 -27.61
CA ARG A 134 -1.24 -26.91 -28.47
C ARG A 134 0.21 -26.40 -28.41
N VAL A 135 0.57 -25.43 -27.57
CA VAL A 135 1.94 -24.82 -27.63
C VAL A 135 2.86 -25.16 -26.44
N PHE A 136 2.38 -25.86 -25.40
CA PHE A 136 3.18 -26.16 -24.19
C PHE A 136 4.11 -27.39 -24.26
N ALA A 137 4.52 -27.86 -25.45
CA ALA A 137 5.23 -29.15 -25.56
C ALA A 137 6.65 -29.12 -26.15
N ARG A 138 7.22 -27.96 -26.53
CA ARG A 138 8.56 -27.93 -27.12
C ARG A 138 9.33 -26.70 -26.68
N ASP A 139 10.62 -26.90 -26.42
CA ASP A 139 11.66 -25.88 -26.26
C ASP A 139 12.00 -25.47 -24.82
N TYR A 140 12.28 -26.47 -23.97
CA TYR A 140 13.34 -26.36 -22.97
C TYR A 140 14.46 -27.35 -23.30
N ALA A 141 15.47 -26.89 -24.05
CA ALA A 141 16.79 -27.53 -24.13
C ALA A 141 17.82 -26.59 -24.78
N ALA A 142 18.62 -25.87 -23.98
CA ALA A 142 20.10 -25.74 -24.11
C ALA A 142 20.69 -24.45 -23.45
N ILE A 143 21.50 -24.63 -22.37
CA ILE A 143 22.94 -24.23 -22.13
C ILE A 143 23.38 -22.74 -22.32
N PRO A 144 24.42 -22.13 -21.66
CA PRO A 144 25.35 -22.49 -20.56
C PRO A 144 25.50 -21.43 -19.40
N ALA A 145 26.43 -21.69 -18.47
CA ALA A 145 26.72 -20.96 -17.23
C ALA A 145 27.93 -19.97 -17.25
N ALA A 146 27.85 -19.00 -16.32
CA ALA A 146 28.88 -18.37 -15.45
C ALA A 146 29.82 -17.25 -15.94
N GLY A 147 30.00 -16.22 -15.08
CA GLY A 147 31.12 -15.27 -15.05
C GLY A 147 31.08 -14.33 -13.83
N GLN A 148 32.19 -14.25 -13.06
CA GLN A 148 32.36 -13.57 -11.76
C GLN A 148 32.55 -12.04 -11.86
N VAL A 149 32.19 -11.30 -10.80
CA VAL A 149 32.44 -9.85 -10.62
C VAL A 149 33.53 -9.61 -9.56
N ALA A 150 34.40 -8.64 -9.83
CA ALA A 150 35.55 -8.26 -9.01
C ALA A 150 35.19 -7.24 -7.89
N ALA A 151 35.87 -7.39 -6.74
CA ALA A 151 35.62 -6.62 -5.52
C ALA A 151 36.19 -5.19 -5.54
N TYR A 152 35.39 -4.23 -5.06
CA TYR A 152 35.83 -2.88 -4.69
C TYR A 152 35.79 -2.71 -3.16
N LYS A 153 36.79 -2.00 -2.61
CA LYS A 153 36.95 -1.70 -1.18
C LYS A 153 35.99 -0.59 -0.73
N ALA A 154 35.22 -0.88 0.32
CA ALA A 154 34.31 0.04 0.99
C ALA A 154 35.03 1.04 1.93
N ASN A 155 34.52 2.27 1.97
CA ASN A 155 34.72 3.20 3.08
C ASN A 155 33.51 3.14 4.02
N SER A 156 33.80 3.18 5.31
CA SER A 156 32.92 2.85 6.42
C SER A 156 31.98 3.98 6.84
N ARG A 157 30.70 3.84 6.46
CA ARG A 157 29.47 4.19 7.21
C ARG A 157 28.30 3.77 6.30
N GLY A 158 27.87 2.52 6.44
CA GLY A 158 26.78 1.95 5.64
C GLY A 158 25.40 2.25 6.23
N PRO A 159 24.34 2.15 5.41
CA PRO A 159 22.95 2.26 5.87
C PRO A 159 22.56 1.15 6.85
N GLN A 160 21.51 1.39 7.63
CA GLN A 160 21.09 0.59 8.78
C GLN A 160 19.65 0.10 8.62
N THR A 161 19.32 -1.09 9.12
CA THR A 161 18.00 -1.76 8.94
C THR A 161 16.91 -1.32 9.93
N SER A 162 16.92 -0.08 10.43
CA SER A 162 15.90 0.36 11.40
C SER A 162 14.70 1.05 10.73
N HIS A 163 13.62 0.29 10.45
CA HIS A 163 12.22 0.76 10.47
C HIS A 163 11.27 -0.40 10.15
N GLN A 164 10.39 -0.73 11.10
CA GLN A 164 9.10 -1.45 11.02
C GLN A 164 8.88 -2.10 12.39
N LEU A 165 7.90 -1.59 13.13
CA LEU A 165 7.44 -2.07 14.43
C LEU A 165 5.96 -2.45 14.25
N SER A 166 5.41 -3.25 15.17
CA SER A 166 3.96 -3.36 15.28
C SER A 166 3.35 -1.95 15.39
N SER A 167 2.20 -1.73 14.75
CA SER A 167 1.47 -0.48 14.85
C SER A 167 1.04 -0.19 16.28
N GLU A 168 0.58 1.03 16.53
CA GLU A 168 0.02 1.39 17.84
C GLU A 168 -1.19 0.55 18.22
N THR A 169 -1.78 -0.18 17.28
CA THR A 169 -2.93 -1.04 17.52
C THR A 169 -2.58 -2.53 17.56
N GLY A 170 -1.29 -2.87 17.54
CA GLY A 170 -0.76 -4.21 17.84
C GLY A 170 -0.41 -5.09 16.65
N THR A 171 -0.71 -4.69 15.41
CA THR A 171 -0.50 -5.54 14.21
C THR A 171 0.72 -5.08 13.40
N ASN A 172 1.33 -5.98 12.64
CA ASN A 172 2.42 -5.62 11.74
C ASN A 172 1.92 -4.79 10.54
N VAL A 173 2.63 -3.72 10.17
CA VAL A 173 2.18 -2.76 9.15
C VAL A 173 3.24 -2.50 8.07
N GLN A 174 2.80 -2.02 6.91
CA GLN A 174 3.68 -1.64 5.83
C GLN A 174 4.52 -0.41 6.14
N GLU A 175 3.91 0.63 6.70
CA GLU A 175 4.54 1.93 6.92
C GLU A 175 4.40 2.33 8.37
N ALA A 176 5.46 2.90 8.95
CA ALA A 176 5.42 3.28 10.35
C ALA A 176 4.48 4.48 10.55
N GLY A 177 3.58 4.38 11.51
CA GLY A 177 2.58 5.42 11.78
C GLY A 177 1.37 5.38 10.84
N VAL A 178 1.32 4.46 9.88
CA VAL A 178 0.13 4.22 9.06
C VAL A 178 -0.39 2.81 9.38
N ASP A 179 -1.52 2.74 10.08
CA ASP A 179 -2.16 1.49 10.44
C ASP A 179 -3.04 0.95 9.32
N GLU A 180 -3.33 -0.35 9.38
CA GLU A 180 -4.09 -1.10 8.39
C GLU A 180 -5.18 -1.93 9.07
N PRO A 181 -6.32 -2.21 8.42
CA PRO A 181 -7.34 -3.08 9.01
C PRO A 181 -6.81 -4.50 9.31
N ASP A 182 -7.31 -5.09 10.39
CA ASP A 182 -7.09 -6.51 10.71
C ASP A 182 -8.28 -7.08 11.49
N SER A 183 -8.35 -8.39 11.70
CA SER A 183 -9.38 -9.02 12.54
C SER A 183 -9.25 -8.66 14.02
N VAL A 184 -8.10 -8.14 14.45
CA VAL A 184 -7.83 -7.74 15.84
C VAL A 184 -7.13 -6.38 15.93
N LYS A 185 -7.52 -5.60 16.94
CA LYS A 185 -6.87 -4.35 17.34
C LYS A 185 -6.80 -4.21 18.85
N THR A 186 -5.81 -3.50 19.38
CA THR A 186 -5.69 -3.25 20.82
C THR A 186 -5.20 -1.84 21.12
N ASP A 187 -5.55 -1.30 22.29
CA ASP A 187 -4.92 -0.08 22.85
C ASP A 187 -4.03 -0.40 24.07
N GLY A 188 -3.77 -1.69 24.31
CA GLY A 188 -2.98 -2.21 25.43
C GLY A 188 -3.75 -2.46 26.71
N GLU A 189 -4.96 -1.90 26.84
CA GLU A 189 -5.87 -2.19 27.95
C GLU A 189 -7.06 -3.02 27.49
N ARG A 190 -7.53 -2.72 26.28
CA ARG A 190 -8.60 -3.42 25.58
C ARG A 190 -8.04 -4.12 24.35
N LEU A 191 -8.56 -5.30 24.07
CA LEU A 191 -8.41 -5.96 22.78
C LEU A 191 -9.79 -6.07 22.13
N LEU A 192 -9.86 -5.80 20.85
CA LEU A 192 -11.07 -5.88 20.05
C LEU A 192 -10.84 -6.89 18.94
N ARG A 193 -11.77 -7.82 18.78
CA ARG A 193 -11.73 -8.86 17.75
C ARG A 193 -13.01 -8.77 16.94
N LEU A 194 -12.87 -8.85 15.63
CA LEU A 194 -13.99 -9.07 14.72
C LEU A 194 -13.92 -10.49 14.19
N ASP A 195 -14.94 -11.28 14.49
CA ASP A 195 -15.14 -12.63 13.95
C ASP A 195 -16.42 -12.66 13.13
N ASP A 196 -16.29 -12.90 11.82
CA ASP A 196 -17.35 -12.70 10.83
C ASP A 196 -18.03 -11.30 10.93
N SER A 197 -19.12 -11.20 11.70
CA SER A 197 -19.87 -9.97 11.97
C SER A 197 -19.94 -9.61 13.44
N GLU A 198 -19.40 -10.42 14.34
CA GLU A 198 -19.43 -10.18 15.78
C GLU A 198 -18.16 -9.44 16.21
N LEU A 199 -18.33 -8.19 16.64
CA LEU A 199 -17.27 -7.40 17.28
C LEU A 199 -17.30 -7.67 18.78
N THR A 200 -16.22 -8.23 19.32
CA THR A 200 -16.07 -8.53 20.75
C THR A 200 -14.96 -7.69 21.36
N THR A 201 -15.22 -7.15 22.55
CA THR A 201 -14.25 -6.37 23.35
C THR A 201 -13.77 -7.20 24.54
N TYR A 202 -12.48 -7.09 24.86
CA TYR A 202 -11.83 -7.84 25.93
C TYR A 202 -11.00 -6.90 26.81
N ASP A 203 -10.94 -7.18 28.11
CA ASP A 203 -9.92 -6.65 29.03
C ASP A 203 -8.70 -7.57 28.99
N VAL A 204 -7.54 -6.97 28.76
CA VAL A 204 -6.24 -7.66 28.70
C VAL A 204 -5.24 -7.18 29.77
N THR A 205 -5.70 -6.42 30.76
CA THR A 205 -4.88 -5.91 31.86
C THR A 205 -4.69 -6.93 32.98
N GLY A 206 -5.66 -7.84 33.17
CA GLY A 206 -5.68 -8.86 34.22
C GLY A 206 -4.71 -10.03 34.03
N GLU A 207 -4.80 -11.05 34.90
CA GLU A 207 -4.02 -12.30 34.78
C GLU A 207 -4.57 -13.23 33.68
N GLU A 208 -5.85 -13.07 33.32
CA GLU A 208 -6.55 -13.78 32.26
C GLU A 208 -7.26 -12.77 31.36
N VAL A 209 -7.45 -13.13 30.08
CA VAL A 209 -8.25 -12.32 29.14
C VAL A 209 -9.72 -12.45 29.54
N THR A 210 -10.42 -11.33 29.68
CA THR A 210 -11.84 -11.32 30.06
C THR A 210 -12.67 -10.63 28.99
N GLU A 211 -13.66 -11.32 28.43
CA GLU A 211 -14.65 -10.71 27.55
C GLU A 211 -15.49 -9.66 28.31
N LEU A 212 -15.66 -8.49 27.71
CA LEU A 212 -16.41 -7.38 28.29
C LEU A 212 -17.80 -7.24 27.66
N GLY A 213 -17.90 -7.33 26.34
CA GLY A 213 -19.15 -7.29 25.60
C GLY A 213 -18.97 -7.57 24.12
N SER A 214 -20.08 -7.78 23.41
CA SER A 214 -20.08 -7.99 21.96
C SER A 214 -21.19 -7.19 21.27
N LEU A 215 -21.03 -7.00 19.96
CA LEU A 215 -22.00 -6.36 19.08
C LEU A 215 -22.02 -7.04 17.72
N ASP A 216 -23.18 -7.53 17.30
CA ASP A 216 -23.41 -8.02 15.94
C ASP A 216 -23.53 -6.83 14.97
N LEU A 217 -22.59 -6.74 14.03
CA LEU A 217 -22.51 -5.73 12.97
C LEU A 217 -23.43 -6.06 11.77
N GLY A 218 -24.29 -7.09 11.91
CA GLY A 218 -25.28 -7.48 10.92
C GLY A 218 -24.67 -8.26 9.76
N ASP A 219 -25.04 -7.95 8.52
CA ASP A 219 -24.57 -8.70 7.34
C ASP A 219 -23.20 -8.19 6.85
N LEU A 220 -22.27 -7.90 7.78
CA LEU A 220 -20.87 -7.62 7.45
C LEU A 220 -20.15 -8.96 7.24
N ARG A 221 -19.40 -9.10 6.14
CA ARG A 221 -18.64 -10.32 5.83
C ARG A 221 -17.21 -10.00 5.46
N ASN A 222 -16.30 -10.94 5.74
CA ASN A 222 -14.85 -10.75 5.54
C ASN A 222 -14.41 -9.44 6.20
N GLY A 223 -14.85 -9.26 7.44
CA GLY A 223 -14.70 -8.01 8.16
C GLY A 223 -13.30 -7.85 8.74
N GLU A 224 -12.76 -6.65 8.66
CA GLU A 224 -11.57 -6.21 9.38
C GLU A 224 -11.88 -4.91 10.11
N ILE A 225 -11.12 -4.60 11.16
CA ILE A 225 -11.31 -3.43 12.02
C ILE A 225 -10.07 -2.55 12.09
N MET A 226 -10.35 -1.28 12.28
CA MET A 226 -9.41 -0.23 12.67
C MET A 226 -9.87 0.37 14.01
N LEU A 227 -8.93 0.84 14.82
CA LEU A 227 -9.20 1.38 16.17
C LEU A 227 -8.61 2.78 16.31
N ALA A 228 -9.48 3.76 16.55
CA ALA A 228 -9.11 5.15 16.79
C ALA A 228 -9.72 5.62 18.12
N GLY A 229 -8.93 5.57 19.20
CA GLY A 229 -9.41 5.90 20.54
C GLY A 229 -10.57 4.98 20.97
N ASP A 230 -11.75 5.56 21.13
CA ASP A 230 -12.99 4.83 21.49
C ASP A 230 -13.88 4.53 20.28
N THR A 231 -13.35 4.65 19.06
CA THR A 231 -14.10 4.34 17.84
C THR A 231 -13.46 3.17 17.10
N VAL A 232 -14.29 2.18 16.77
CA VAL A 232 -13.97 1.12 15.83
C VAL A 232 -14.56 1.45 14.48
N VAL A 233 -13.77 1.28 13.43
CA VAL A 233 -14.26 1.30 12.05
C VAL A 233 -14.05 -0.09 11.46
N ALA A 234 -15.16 -0.82 11.31
CA ALA A 234 -15.19 -2.13 10.68
C ALA A 234 -15.46 -1.99 9.18
N LEU A 235 -14.72 -2.73 8.36
CA LEU A 235 -14.77 -2.71 6.90
C LEU A 235 -14.98 -4.13 6.39
N GLY A 236 -15.84 -4.32 5.39
CA GLY A 236 -16.08 -5.65 4.81
C GLY A 236 -17.04 -5.59 3.64
N ASN A 237 -17.68 -6.71 3.29
CA ASN A 237 -18.70 -6.76 2.24
C ASN A 237 -20.12 -6.71 2.81
N PRO A 238 -21.07 -6.00 2.16
CA PRO A 238 -22.48 -6.03 2.53
C PRO A 238 -23.13 -7.33 2.04
N GLY A 239 -23.18 -8.32 2.93
CA GLY A 239 -23.74 -9.63 2.69
C GLY A 239 -23.04 -10.40 1.59
N ARG A 240 -23.82 -11.14 0.79
CA ARG A 240 -23.26 -11.91 -0.34
C ARG A 240 -22.97 -11.05 -1.59
N ARG A 241 -23.13 -9.73 -1.51
CA ARG A 241 -22.86 -8.83 -2.65
C ARG A 241 -21.36 -8.66 -2.80
N LEU A 242 -20.79 -9.47 -3.68
CA LEU A 242 -19.43 -9.31 -4.18
C LEU A 242 -19.32 -7.99 -4.96
N GLY A 243 -18.22 -7.25 -4.80
CA GLY A 243 -18.00 -5.97 -5.50
C GLY A 243 -18.59 -4.73 -4.82
N ALA A 244 -18.82 -4.78 -3.50
CA ALA A 244 -19.25 -3.64 -2.70
C ALA A 244 -18.52 -3.65 -1.35
N THR A 245 -18.43 -2.48 -0.72
CA THR A 245 -17.78 -2.28 0.58
C THR A 245 -18.79 -1.73 1.56
N ARG A 246 -18.81 -2.29 2.77
CA ARG A 246 -19.57 -1.80 3.91
C ARG A 246 -18.58 -1.29 4.95
N VAL A 247 -18.91 -0.15 5.52
CA VAL A 247 -18.18 0.49 6.62
C VAL A 247 -19.14 0.66 7.77
N VAL A 248 -18.77 0.17 8.95
CA VAL A 248 -19.57 0.22 10.17
C VAL A 248 -18.74 0.93 11.23
N THR A 249 -19.24 2.07 11.70
CA THR A 249 -18.61 2.80 12.81
C THR A 249 -19.28 2.38 14.12
N VAL A 250 -18.48 2.04 15.12
CA VAL A 250 -18.93 1.60 16.44
C VAL A 250 -18.23 2.42 17.53
N ASP A 251 -19.01 2.91 18.49
CA ASP A 251 -18.52 3.51 19.72
C ASP A 251 -18.24 2.41 20.76
N VAL A 252 -17.03 2.37 21.28
CA VAL A 252 -16.54 1.41 22.29
C VAL A 252 -16.09 2.11 23.59
N SER A 253 -16.51 3.35 23.81
CA SER A 253 -16.24 4.11 25.05
C SER A 253 -16.83 3.43 26.30
N GLU A 254 -17.89 2.64 26.14
CA GLU A 254 -18.38 1.67 27.12
C GLU A 254 -18.13 0.24 26.60
N PRO A 255 -16.98 -0.39 26.90
CA PRO A 255 -16.60 -1.66 26.27
C PRO A 255 -17.58 -2.81 26.52
N ALA A 256 -18.29 -2.80 27.65
CA ALA A 256 -19.30 -3.79 27.98
C ALA A 256 -20.61 -3.65 27.19
N SER A 257 -20.78 -2.56 26.44
CA SER A 257 -21.96 -2.31 25.61
C SER A 257 -21.60 -1.49 24.35
N PRO A 258 -20.81 -2.04 23.41
CA PRO A 258 -20.47 -1.35 22.17
C PRO A 258 -21.73 -0.91 21.40
N ALA A 259 -21.70 0.27 20.79
CA ALA A 259 -22.86 0.86 20.15
C ALA A 259 -22.60 1.21 18.69
N LEU A 260 -23.46 0.73 17.79
CA LEU A 260 -23.45 1.10 16.38
C LEU A 260 -23.73 2.61 16.21
N VAL A 261 -22.84 3.31 15.51
CA VAL A 261 -22.96 4.75 15.21
C VAL A 261 -23.55 4.97 13.82
N GLU A 262 -22.95 4.38 12.80
CA GLU A 262 -23.32 4.58 11.39
C GLU A 262 -22.98 3.33 10.57
N THR A 263 -23.78 3.06 9.53
CA THR A 263 -23.43 2.11 8.47
C THR A 263 -23.42 2.80 7.10
N VAL A 264 -22.30 2.67 6.39
CA VAL A 264 -22.11 3.24 5.06
C VAL A 264 -21.79 2.13 4.05
N ASP A 265 -22.61 2.02 3.01
CA ASP A 265 -22.43 1.08 1.90
C ASP A 265 -21.92 1.81 0.66
N TYR A 266 -20.77 1.38 0.16
CA TYR A 266 -20.20 1.80 -1.12
C TYR A 266 -20.46 0.72 -2.16
N ASN A 267 -20.97 1.10 -3.33
CA ASN A 267 -21.23 0.16 -4.43
C ASN A 267 -19.96 -0.27 -5.20
N SER A 268 -18.78 -0.10 -4.60
CA SER A 268 -17.47 -0.32 -5.20
C SER A 268 -16.61 -1.14 -4.23
N PRO A 269 -15.86 -2.15 -4.71
CA PRO A 269 -14.91 -2.89 -3.87
C PRO A 269 -13.81 -2.01 -3.29
N LEU A 270 -13.35 -2.39 -2.10
CA LEU A 270 -12.20 -1.82 -1.42
C LEU A 270 -10.92 -2.38 -2.04
N VAL A 271 -10.01 -1.50 -2.44
CA VAL A 271 -8.64 -1.84 -2.82
C VAL A 271 -7.81 -1.93 -1.55
N THR A 272 -7.86 -0.88 -0.72
CA THR A 272 -7.19 -0.86 0.57
C THR A 272 -7.78 0.19 1.49
N ALA A 273 -7.50 0.08 2.78
CA ALA A 273 -7.76 1.11 3.76
C ALA A 273 -6.52 1.36 4.62
N ARG A 274 -6.39 2.60 5.07
CA ARG A 274 -5.28 3.09 5.88
C ARG A 274 -5.81 4.00 6.97
N GLN A 275 -5.16 3.96 8.12
CA GLN A 275 -5.43 4.86 9.23
C GLN A 275 -4.15 5.58 9.62
N HIS A 276 -4.20 6.90 9.70
CA HIS A 276 -3.13 7.70 10.29
C HIS A 276 -3.72 8.54 11.42
N ALA A 277 -3.29 8.27 12.66
CA ALA A 277 -3.93 8.81 13.86
C ALA A 277 -5.45 8.52 13.89
N GLY A 278 -6.30 9.54 13.86
CA GLY A 278 -7.76 9.39 13.81
C GLY A 278 -8.35 9.45 12.40
N ASP A 279 -7.54 9.70 11.38
CA ASP A 279 -8.00 9.84 9.99
C ASP A 279 -7.93 8.50 9.28
N ILE A 280 -9.01 8.16 8.58
CA ILE A 280 -9.18 6.91 7.84
C ILE A 280 -9.31 7.25 6.36
N ARG A 281 -8.59 6.52 5.52
CA ARG A 281 -8.63 6.65 4.06
C ARG A 281 -8.96 5.31 3.43
N LEU A 282 -9.96 5.31 2.56
CA LEU A 282 -10.37 4.16 1.75
C LEU A 282 -10.01 4.44 0.30
N VAL A 283 -9.43 3.46 -0.37
CA VAL A 283 -9.28 3.48 -1.82
C VAL A 283 -10.27 2.48 -2.42
N LEU A 284 -11.21 2.98 -3.22
CA LEU A 284 -12.26 2.20 -3.85
C LEU A 284 -12.05 2.14 -5.36
N GLN A 285 -12.39 1.02 -5.97
CA GLN A 285 -12.30 0.81 -7.42
C GLN A 285 -13.68 0.49 -7.99
N ALA A 286 -14.24 1.35 -8.83
CA ALA A 286 -15.59 1.16 -9.37
C ALA A 286 -15.71 -0.03 -10.33
N GLY A 287 -14.65 -0.24 -11.14
CA GLY A 287 -14.67 -1.17 -12.25
C GLY A 287 -15.55 -0.71 -13.42
N LEU A 288 -15.83 -1.65 -14.33
CA LEU A 288 -16.74 -1.39 -15.45
C LEU A 288 -18.20 -1.46 -14.99
N PRO A 289 -19.08 -0.56 -15.45
CA PRO A 289 -20.48 -0.59 -15.05
C PRO A 289 -21.18 -1.87 -15.48
N HIS A 290 -22.11 -2.31 -14.64
CA HIS A 290 -23.10 -3.31 -15.02
C HIS A 290 -24.19 -2.66 -15.88
N LEU A 291 -24.01 -2.69 -17.20
CA LEU A 291 -24.99 -2.22 -18.17
C LEU A 291 -25.86 -3.39 -18.66
N ASP A 292 -27.12 -3.11 -18.99
CA ASP A 292 -28.10 -4.10 -19.51
C ASP A 292 -27.80 -4.51 -20.95
N PHE A 293 -26.62 -5.10 -21.18
CA PHE A 293 -26.19 -5.55 -22.49
C PHE A 293 -27.10 -6.62 -23.07
N VAL A 294 -27.27 -6.57 -24.39
CA VAL A 294 -27.92 -7.61 -25.17
C VAL A 294 -26.91 -8.64 -25.61
N GLU A 295 -27.34 -9.90 -25.65
CA GLU A 295 -26.56 -11.01 -26.20
C GLU A 295 -27.05 -11.40 -27.60
N PRO A 296 -26.21 -12.06 -28.42
CA PRO A 296 -26.61 -12.56 -29.73
C PRO A 296 -27.61 -13.71 -29.56
N ALA A 297 -28.92 -13.41 -29.64
CA ALA A 297 -30.00 -14.36 -29.34
C ALA A 297 -29.85 -15.71 -30.09
N GLY A 298 -30.09 -16.81 -29.35
CA GLY A 298 -30.04 -18.18 -29.86
C GLY A 298 -31.29 -18.60 -30.66
N ARG A 299 -31.06 -19.29 -31.78
CA ARG A 299 -32.01 -20.09 -32.59
C ARG A 299 -33.22 -19.40 -33.26
N ARG A 300 -33.18 -18.10 -33.60
CA ARG A 300 -34.15 -17.52 -34.55
C ARG A 300 -33.48 -16.67 -35.64
N THR A 301 -33.50 -17.23 -36.85
CA THR A 301 -33.35 -16.61 -38.20
C THR A 301 -32.26 -15.54 -38.36
N GLY A 302 -31.05 -15.95 -38.80
CA GLY A 302 -30.03 -15.03 -39.34
C GLY A 302 -28.59 -15.59 -39.30
N PRO A 303 -27.69 -15.20 -40.23
CA PRO A 303 -26.26 -15.49 -40.15
C PRO A 303 -25.63 -15.05 -38.82
N LEU A 304 -24.71 -15.85 -38.27
CA LEU A 304 -24.04 -15.54 -36.99
C LEU A 304 -23.31 -14.19 -37.02
N ARG A 305 -22.69 -13.83 -38.15
CA ARG A 305 -21.97 -12.55 -38.29
C ARG A 305 -22.89 -11.35 -38.11
N GLU A 306 -24.06 -11.38 -38.74
CA GLU A 306 -25.06 -10.31 -38.62
C GLU A 306 -25.54 -10.19 -37.17
N ARG A 307 -25.87 -11.31 -36.51
CA ARG A 307 -26.29 -11.29 -35.09
C ARG A 307 -25.22 -10.73 -34.14
N LEU A 308 -23.94 -11.06 -34.38
CA LEU A 308 -22.83 -10.50 -33.59
C LEU A 308 -22.67 -9.00 -33.83
N GLN A 309 -22.86 -8.55 -35.07
CA GLN A 309 -22.81 -7.12 -35.40
C GLN A 309 -23.98 -6.37 -34.76
N ASP A 310 -25.21 -6.88 -34.90
CA ASP A 310 -26.41 -6.27 -34.32
C ASP A 310 -26.30 -6.14 -32.80
N ALA A 311 -25.85 -7.21 -32.11
CA ALA A 311 -25.64 -7.20 -30.67
C ALA A 311 -24.55 -6.19 -30.27
N ARG A 312 -23.43 -6.12 -31.00
CA ARG A 312 -22.38 -5.13 -30.76
C ARG A 312 -22.88 -3.70 -30.95
N GLU A 313 -23.67 -3.43 -31.99
CA GLU A 313 -24.23 -2.10 -32.24
C GLU A 313 -25.24 -1.69 -31.16
N ALA A 314 -26.08 -2.62 -30.71
CA ALA A 314 -27.00 -2.43 -29.60
C ALA A 314 -26.25 -2.17 -28.28
N ASN A 315 -25.21 -2.94 -27.97
CA ASN A 315 -24.39 -2.74 -26.77
C ASN A 315 -23.63 -1.41 -26.82
N ARG A 316 -23.11 -1.01 -27.99
CA ARG A 316 -22.54 0.34 -28.18
C ARG A 316 -23.56 1.45 -27.98
N LYS A 317 -24.83 1.23 -28.34
CA LYS A 317 -25.91 2.19 -28.06
C LYS A 317 -26.15 2.32 -26.56
N ILE A 318 -26.23 1.19 -25.84
CA ILE A 318 -26.36 1.17 -24.38
C ILE A 318 -25.23 1.95 -23.71
N VAL A 319 -23.98 1.73 -24.12
CA VAL A 319 -22.82 2.52 -23.62
C VAL A 319 -23.02 4.01 -23.87
N ARG A 320 -23.43 4.43 -25.08
CA ARG A 320 -23.66 5.86 -25.39
C ARG A 320 -24.82 6.48 -24.62
N GLU A 321 -25.77 5.68 -24.16
CA GLU A 321 -26.95 6.12 -23.40
C GLU A 321 -26.73 6.05 -21.88
N SER A 322 -25.65 5.41 -21.42
CA SER A 322 -25.25 5.38 -20.00
C SER A 322 -25.14 6.79 -19.40
N THR A 323 -25.34 6.89 -18.10
CA THR A 323 -25.28 8.13 -17.32
C THR A 323 -24.02 8.17 -16.48
N LEU A 324 -23.64 9.34 -15.95
CA LEU A 324 -22.46 9.44 -15.08
C LEU A 324 -22.59 8.55 -13.83
N ALA A 325 -23.81 8.37 -13.31
CA ALA A 325 -24.09 7.52 -12.14
C ALA A 325 -23.79 6.02 -12.37
N ASP A 326 -23.59 5.59 -13.62
CA ASP A 326 -23.12 4.24 -13.95
C ASP A 326 -21.59 4.12 -13.78
N TRP A 327 -20.85 5.21 -13.98
CA TRP A 327 -19.38 5.20 -14.02
C TRP A 327 -18.71 5.62 -12.72
N VAL A 328 -19.42 6.39 -11.88
CA VAL A 328 -18.89 6.96 -10.64
C VAL A 328 -19.39 6.17 -9.43
N PRO A 329 -18.51 5.86 -8.45
CA PRO A 329 -18.90 5.24 -7.19
C PRO A 329 -20.08 5.96 -6.52
N ARG A 330 -20.91 5.16 -5.86
CA ARG A 330 -22.09 5.61 -5.12
C ARG A 330 -22.02 5.12 -3.69
N VAL A 331 -22.62 5.91 -2.81
CA VAL A 331 -22.68 5.67 -1.38
C VAL A 331 -24.15 5.63 -0.91
N VAL A 332 -24.43 4.81 0.08
CA VAL A 332 -25.71 4.71 0.78
C VAL A 332 -25.44 4.73 2.27
N ARG A 333 -26.04 5.66 3.01
CA ARG A 333 -25.91 5.76 4.48
C ARG A 333 -27.16 5.24 5.16
N ASP A 334 -27.00 4.39 6.15
CA ASP A 334 -28.06 3.81 6.99
C ASP A 334 -29.26 3.27 6.18
N GLY A 335 -28.98 2.64 5.04
CA GLY A 335 -30.01 2.11 4.14
C GLY A 335 -30.87 3.19 3.45
N GLY A 336 -30.41 4.43 3.43
CA GLY A 336 -31.06 5.58 2.80
C GLY A 336 -30.99 5.58 1.28
N GLN A 337 -31.01 6.78 0.69
CA GLN A 337 -30.92 6.93 -0.77
C GLN A 337 -29.48 6.72 -1.26
N SER A 338 -29.35 6.20 -2.48
CA SER A 338 -28.06 6.12 -3.16
C SER A 338 -27.68 7.48 -3.72
N GLU A 339 -26.52 7.96 -3.30
CA GLU A 339 -25.95 9.24 -3.70
C GLU A 339 -24.64 9.02 -4.45
N GLN A 340 -24.26 9.96 -5.30
CA GLN A 340 -22.96 9.93 -5.94
C GLN A 340 -21.88 10.22 -4.89
N LEU A 341 -20.84 9.39 -4.81
CA LEU A 341 -19.80 9.53 -3.77
C LEU A 341 -18.87 10.72 -4.05
N VAL A 342 -18.47 10.90 -5.31
CA VAL A 342 -17.51 11.92 -5.72
C VAL A 342 -18.18 12.87 -6.69
N ASP A 343 -18.13 14.18 -6.41
CA ASP A 343 -18.60 15.19 -7.35
C ASP A 343 -17.77 15.15 -8.65
N CYS A 344 -18.41 15.45 -9.79
CA CYS A 344 -17.77 15.22 -11.09
C CYS A 344 -16.57 16.14 -11.35
N ASP A 345 -16.53 17.32 -10.73
CA ASP A 345 -15.40 18.26 -10.77
C ASP A 345 -14.25 17.86 -9.83
N ARG A 346 -14.51 16.90 -8.94
CA ARG A 346 -13.54 16.25 -8.06
C ARG A 346 -13.02 14.93 -8.63
N ILE A 347 -13.35 14.61 -9.90
CA ILE A 347 -12.80 13.48 -10.64
C ILE A 347 -11.84 14.01 -11.71
N ALA A 348 -10.57 13.63 -11.59
CA ALA A 348 -9.56 13.94 -12.57
C ALA A 348 -9.55 12.93 -13.71
N VAL A 349 -9.28 13.45 -14.91
CA VAL A 349 -8.99 12.65 -16.09
C VAL A 349 -7.48 12.66 -16.29
N PRO A 350 -6.80 11.51 -16.21
CA PRO A 350 -5.38 11.42 -16.50
C PRO A 350 -5.11 11.68 -17.98
N ARG A 351 -3.96 12.30 -18.29
CA ARG A 351 -3.43 12.37 -19.66
C ARG A 351 -2.88 11.02 -20.14
N ALA A 352 -2.43 10.19 -19.20
CA ALA A 352 -1.99 8.83 -19.45
C ALA A 352 -3.17 7.95 -19.89
N ASP A 353 -2.91 7.02 -20.83
CA ASP A 353 -3.89 6.06 -21.31
C ASP A 353 -4.07 4.93 -20.28
N LEU A 354 -4.88 5.17 -19.25
CA LEU A 354 -5.19 4.18 -18.23
C LEU A 354 -6.30 3.20 -18.68
N ALA A 355 -6.34 2.04 -18.04
CA ALA A 355 -7.49 1.14 -18.18
C ALA A 355 -8.77 1.82 -17.68
N LEU A 356 -9.89 1.57 -18.36
CA LEU A 356 -11.16 2.22 -18.08
C LEU A 356 -11.71 1.80 -16.72
N ASP A 357 -11.75 2.75 -15.79
CA ASP A 357 -12.19 2.57 -14.41
C ASP A 357 -12.46 3.94 -13.76
N THR A 358 -12.93 3.93 -12.52
CA THR A 358 -12.94 5.09 -11.61
C THR A 358 -12.38 4.64 -10.26
N MET A 359 -11.19 5.12 -9.93
CA MET A 359 -10.63 5.01 -8.58
C MET A 359 -11.13 6.18 -7.72
N ALA A 360 -11.51 5.93 -6.48
CA ALA A 360 -11.89 6.97 -5.52
C ALA A 360 -11.07 6.85 -4.25
N VAL A 361 -10.50 7.98 -3.79
CA VAL A 361 -9.89 8.11 -2.47
C VAL A 361 -10.91 8.81 -1.59
N VAL A 362 -11.32 8.15 -0.51
CA VAL A 362 -12.34 8.62 0.42
C VAL A 362 -11.71 8.73 1.80
N GLY A 363 -11.61 9.94 2.33
CA GLY A 363 -11.08 10.20 3.65
C GLY A 363 -12.14 10.70 4.62
N PHE A 364 -12.03 10.31 5.89
CA PHE A 364 -12.86 10.81 6.99
C PHE A 364 -12.16 10.63 8.33
N SER A 365 -12.55 11.41 9.33
CA SER A 365 -12.12 11.18 10.72
C SER A 365 -13.03 10.15 11.39
N ALA A 366 -12.45 9.26 12.19
CA ALA A 366 -13.20 8.31 13.00
C ALA A 366 -14.18 9.00 13.98
N GLU A 367 -13.87 10.22 14.45
CA GLU A 367 -14.74 11.00 15.33
C GLU A 367 -15.95 11.60 14.58
N THR A 368 -15.84 11.79 13.27
CA THR A 368 -16.86 12.41 12.41
C THR A 368 -17.01 11.64 11.09
N PRO A 369 -17.43 10.36 11.13
CA PRO A 369 -17.44 9.46 9.95
C PRO A 369 -18.43 9.91 8.86
N SER A 370 -19.36 10.79 9.19
CA SER A 370 -20.31 11.36 8.23
C SER A 370 -19.70 12.45 7.33
N GLU A 371 -18.59 13.08 7.75
CA GLU A 371 -17.89 14.12 7.00
C GLU A 371 -16.81 13.49 6.10
N LEU A 372 -17.18 13.19 4.85
CA LEU A 372 -16.25 12.61 3.87
C LEU A 372 -15.58 13.72 3.04
N ASP A 373 -14.27 13.60 2.83
CA ASP A 373 -13.58 14.19 1.69
C ASP A 373 -13.35 13.10 0.64
N ALA A 374 -13.71 13.37 -0.62
CA ALA A 374 -13.52 12.41 -1.68
C ALA A 374 -12.95 13.06 -2.94
N LEU A 375 -12.09 12.32 -3.61
CA LEU A 375 -11.56 12.65 -4.94
C LEU A 375 -11.50 11.40 -5.80
N GLY A 376 -11.52 11.57 -7.11
CA GLY A 376 -11.50 10.45 -8.05
C GLY A 376 -10.48 10.61 -9.16
N VAL A 377 -10.04 9.47 -9.70
CA VAL A 377 -9.24 9.39 -10.92
C VAL A 377 -9.98 8.49 -11.91
N ALA A 378 -10.24 9.01 -13.12
CA ALA A 378 -10.90 8.30 -14.20
C ALA A 378 -9.93 7.33 -14.91
N GLY A 379 -9.51 6.29 -14.19
CA GLY A 379 -8.71 5.20 -14.71
C GLY A 379 -8.22 4.26 -13.60
N ALA A 380 -7.74 3.08 -13.97
CA ALA A 380 -7.25 2.09 -13.01
C ALA A 380 -5.79 2.35 -12.62
N ALA A 381 -5.56 2.55 -11.32
CA ALA A 381 -4.24 2.61 -10.70
C ALA A 381 -4.28 1.88 -9.33
N PRO A 382 -4.49 0.54 -9.33
CA PRO A 382 -4.85 -0.20 -8.12
C PRO A 382 -3.69 -0.44 -7.15
N MET A 383 -2.45 -0.10 -7.52
CA MET A 383 -1.33 -0.18 -6.61
C MET A 383 -1.35 1.02 -5.68
N VAL A 384 -1.50 0.79 -4.38
CA VAL A 384 -1.58 1.86 -3.38
C VAL A 384 -0.44 1.74 -2.38
N TYR A 385 0.22 2.86 -2.12
CA TYR A 385 1.12 3.05 -0.99
C TYR A 385 0.75 4.36 -0.27
N GLU A 386 0.84 4.36 1.06
CA GLU A 386 0.54 5.53 1.87
C GLU A 386 1.63 5.70 2.93
N SER A 387 2.22 6.89 2.94
CA SER A 387 3.03 7.42 4.03
C SER A 387 2.17 8.35 4.91
N PRO A 388 2.67 8.80 6.07
CA PRO A 388 1.94 9.76 6.91
C PRO A 388 1.50 11.04 6.16
N ASP A 389 2.30 11.46 5.17
CA ASP A 389 2.14 12.74 4.49
C ASP A 389 1.65 12.60 3.04
N HIS A 390 1.76 11.41 2.43
CA HIS A 390 1.47 11.19 1.00
C HIS A 390 0.76 9.85 0.72
N LEU A 391 -0.16 9.85 -0.24
CA LEU A 391 -0.75 8.66 -0.84
C LEU A 391 -0.35 8.59 -2.31
N TYR A 392 0.09 7.41 -2.75
CA TYR A 392 0.50 7.16 -4.12
C TYR A 392 -0.40 6.11 -4.76
N LEU A 393 -0.94 6.44 -5.93
CA LEU A 393 -1.64 5.49 -6.79
C LEU A 393 -0.76 5.15 -7.98
N ALA A 394 -0.59 3.86 -8.28
CA ALA A 394 0.22 3.43 -9.41
C ALA A 394 -0.48 2.36 -10.27
N THR A 395 -0.19 2.36 -11.56
CA THR A 395 -0.72 1.36 -12.48
C THR A 395 0.00 0.04 -12.27
N GLN A 396 -0.78 -1.05 -12.24
CA GLN A 396 -0.23 -2.39 -12.26
C GLN A 396 -0.15 -2.88 -13.71
N SER A 397 1.00 -3.41 -14.12
CA SER A 397 1.07 -4.19 -15.37
C SER A 397 0.33 -5.51 -15.16
N ASP A 398 -0.36 -6.04 -16.17
CA ASP A 398 -0.94 -7.39 -16.18
C ASP A 398 0.17 -8.48 -16.18
N SER A 399 0.99 -8.53 -15.13
CA SER A 399 1.95 -9.58 -14.90
C SER A 399 1.23 -10.76 -14.25
N PHE A 400 1.36 -11.94 -14.86
CA PHE A 400 0.74 -13.20 -14.44
C PHE A 400 0.98 -13.50 -12.94
N GLY A 401 0.02 -13.14 -12.08
CA GLY A 401 -0.08 -13.54 -10.68
C GLY A 401 -1.40 -14.25 -10.41
N PHE A 402 -1.35 -15.41 -9.74
CA PHE A 402 -2.52 -16.21 -9.40
C PHE A 402 -3.41 -15.49 -8.38
N GLY A 403 -4.47 -14.80 -8.83
CA GLY A 403 -5.48 -14.19 -7.98
C GLY A 403 -6.85 -14.20 -8.66
N PHE A 404 -7.87 -14.72 -7.98
CA PHE A 404 -9.16 -15.15 -8.53
C PHE A 404 -10.21 -14.04 -8.80
N TRP A 405 -9.79 -12.83 -9.20
CA TRP A 405 -10.74 -11.75 -9.52
C TRP A 405 -10.59 -11.19 -10.94
N PRO A 406 -11.70 -10.98 -11.68
CA PRO A 406 -11.65 -10.50 -13.06
C PRO A 406 -11.41 -8.99 -13.06
N VAL A 407 -10.14 -8.59 -12.95
CA VAL A 407 -9.75 -7.21 -13.27
C VAL A 407 -9.85 -7.04 -14.78
N SER A 408 -10.47 -5.92 -15.17
CA SER A 408 -10.76 -5.46 -16.50
C SER A 408 -9.57 -5.61 -17.45
N ARG A 409 -9.51 -6.72 -18.20
CA ARG A 409 -8.57 -6.87 -19.34
C ARG A 409 -9.01 -5.95 -20.47
N LYS A 410 -8.67 -4.66 -20.36
CA LYS A 410 -8.44 -3.87 -21.55
C LYS A 410 -7.26 -4.53 -22.25
N ALA A 411 -7.41 -4.80 -23.54
CA ALA A 411 -6.30 -5.05 -24.42
C ALA A 411 -5.42 -3.77 -24.46
N GLY A 412 -4.60 -3.58 -23.42
CA GLY A 412 -3.44 -2.72 -23.42
C GLY A 412 -2.26 -3.63 -23.65
N PHE A 413 -1.45 -3.32 -24.66
CA PHE A 413 -0.08 -3.78 -24.66
C PHE A 413 0.51 -3.41 -23.30
N ASP A 414 1.26 -4.33 -22.70
CA ASP A 414 2.24 -4.05 -21.66
C ASP A 414 2.97 -2.76 -22.07
N SER A 415 2.57 -1.63 -21.48
CA SER A 415 3.08 -0.31 -21.87
C SER A 415 4.56 -0.19 -21.56
N GLY A 416 5.12 -1.20 -20.90
CA GLY A 416 6.47 -1.20 -20.39
C GLY A 416 6.64 -0.30 -19.18
N VAL A 417 5.60 0.47 -18.81
CA VAL A 417 5.68 1.57 -17.85
C VAL A 417 4.59 1.48 -16.78
N THR A 418 4.97 1.83 -15.56
CA THR A 418 4.07 2.15 -14.45
C THR A 418 3.89 3.66 -14.37
N HIS A 419 2.65 4.14 -14.49
CA HIS A 419 2.29 5.51 -14.13
C HIS A 419 2.04 5.62 -12.64
N VAL A 420 2.49 6.71 -12.02
CA VAL A 420 2.35 6.99 -10.59
C VAL A 420 1.72 8.36 -10.41
N PHE A 421 0.78 8.48 -9.47
CA PHE A 421 0.12 9.71 -9.08
C PHE A 421 0.32 9.93 -7.58
N ASP A 422 0.81 11.10 -7.21
CA ASP A 422 1.09 11.51 -5.83
C ASP A 422 -0.03 12.44 -5.31
N PHE A 423 -0.49 12.17 -4.10
CA PHE A 423 -1.47 12.96 -3.36
C PHE A 423 -0.89 13.32 -1.99
N ALA A 424 -0.73 14.61 -1.71
CA ALA A 424 -0.41 15.10 -0.38
C ALA A 424 -1.63 14.95 0.53
N LEU A 425 -1.38 14.62 1.79
CA LEU A 425 -2.38 14.35 2.80
C LEU A 425 -2.45 15.48 3.84
N ASP A 426 -3.65 15.91 4.19
CA ASP A 426 -3.90 16.90 5.26
C ASP A 426 -5.14 16.49 6.06
N GLY A 427 -4.90 15.86 7.22
CA GLY A 427 -5.94 15.14 7.95
C GLY A 427 -6.60 14.08 7.06
N ALA A 428 -7.92 13.95 7.12
CA ALA A 428 -8.68 13.11 6.21
C ALA A 428 -8.59 13.50 4.72
N GLY A 429 -8.19 14.74 4.40
CA GLY A 429 -8.19 15.23 3.01
C GLY A 429 -6.98 14.77 2.19
N ALA A 430 -7.16 14.73 0.87
CA ALA A 430 -6.09 14.46 -0.09
C ALA A 430 -6.07 15.51 -1.22
N SER A 431 -4.89 15.84 -1.74
CA SER A 431 -4.70 16.82 -2.83
C SER A 431 -3.61 16.36 -3.78
N TYR A 432 -3.86 16.35 -5.09
CA TYR A 432 -2.87 15.93 -6.06
C TYR A 432 -1.65 16.84 -6.06
N VAL A 433 -0.47 16.22 -6.10
CA VAL A 433 0.83 16.87 -6.15
C VAL A 433 1.39 16.81 -7.56
N GLY A 434 1.48 15.60 -8.13
CA GLY A 434 2.12 15.38 -9.41
C GLY A 434 2.07 13.92 -9.85
N SER A 435 2.61 13.65 -11.03
CA SER A 435 2.70 12.28 -11.57
C SER A 435 4.03 12.01 -12.25
N GLY A 436 4.36 10.74 -12.36
CA GLY A 436 5.55 10.29 -13.09
C GLY A 436 5.30 8.95 -13.77
N GLU A 437 6.24 8.58 -14.63
CA GLU A 437 6.23 7.34 -15.37
C GLU A 437 7.55 6.61 -15.13
N VAL A 438 7.47 5.31 -14.87
CA VAL A 438 8.64 4.48 -14.62
C VAL A 438 8.59 3.25 -15.48
N GLU A 439 9.63 3.06 -16.29
CA GLU A 439 9.88 1.81 -17.00
C GLU A 439 10.00 0.62 -16.02
N GLY A 440 9.09 -0.33 -16.16
CA GLY A 440 9.02 -1.57 -15.40
C GLY A 440 7.62 -1.81 -14.83
N SER A 441 7.46 -2.88 -14.06
CA SER A 441 6.20 -3.22 -13.41
C SER A 441 6.33 -3.39 -11.90
N LEU A 442 5.42 -2.81 -11.12
CA LEU A 442 5.36 -3.11 -9.69
C LEU A 442 4.87 -4.54 -9.47
N ALA A 443 5.55 -5.28 -8.60
CA ALA A 443 5.16 -6.66 -8.27
C ALA A 443 3.95 -6.67 -7.32
N ASP A 444 4.00 -5.84 -6.29
CA ASP A 444 3.00 -5.72 -5.24
C ASP A 444 3.12 -4.38 -4.51
N ARG A 445 2.28 -4.14 -3.49
CA ARG A 445 2.33 -2.91 -2.70
C ARG A 445 3.66 -2.71 -1.97
N TRP A 446 4.38 -3.78 -1.64
CA TRP A 446 5.68 -3.75 -0.95
C TRP A 446 6.81 -3.27 -1.86
N SER A 447 6.54 -3.18 -3.15
CA SER A 447 7.45 -2.62 -4.16
C SER A 447 7.52 -1.09 -4.12
N MET A 448 6.85 -0.43 -3.17
CA MET A 448 6.80 1.02 -3.00
C MET A 448 7.11 1.41 -1.54
N ASP A 449 7.81 2.54 -1.38
CA ASP A 449 8.11 3.18 -0.11
C ASP A 449 8.45 4.67 -0.34
N GLU A 450 8.29 5.51 0.68
CA GLU A 450 8.82 6.88 0.71
C GLU A 450 9.87 7.10 1.81
N HIS A 451 10.97 7.79 1.47
CA HIS A 451 11.92 8.26 2.47
C HIS A 451 12.46 9.66 2.19
N ASP A 452 12.32 10.56 3.17
CA ASP A 452 12.77 11.96 3.10
C ASP A 452 12.21 12.70 1.85
N GLY A 453 10.92 12.50 1.54
CA GLY A 453 10.22 13.12 0.41
C GLY A 453 10.64 12.58 -0.97
N VAL A 454 11.18 11.36 -1.01
CA VAL A 454 11.55 10.65 -2.23
C VAL A 454 10.79 9.34 -2.26
N LEU A 455 9.97 9.16 -3.29
CA LEU A 455 9.29 7.89 -3.57
C LEU A 455 10.30 6.90 -4.18
N ARG A 456 10.28 5.66 -3.70
CA ARG A 456 11.20 4.60 -4.08
C ARG A 456 10.42 3.40 -4.56
N LEU A 457 10.77 2.90 -5.74
CA LEU A 457 10.05 1.86 -6.46
C LEU A 457 10.98 0.72 -6.82
N ALA A 458 10.53 -0.51 -6.58
CA ALA A 458 11.15 -1.71 -7.11
C ALA A 458 10.30 -2.23 -8.26
N VAL A 459 10.86 -2.22 -9.47
CA VAL A 459 10.12 -2.57 -10.69
C VAL A 459 10.72 -3.81 -11.34
N GLY A 460 9.85 -4.74 -11.70
CA GLY A 460 10.17 -5.95 -12.44
C GLY A 460 10.23 -5.72 -13.95
N PRO A 461 10.70 -6.75 -14.68
CA PRO A 461 10.80 -6.71 -16.14
C PRO A 461 9.44 -6.69 -16.82
N THR A 462 9.36 -5.96 -17.93
CA THR A 462 8.26 -5.97 -18.88
C THR A 462 8.76 -6.44 -20.25
N SER A 463 7.87 -6.54 -21.23
CA SER A 463 8.23 -6.80 -22.63
C SER A 463 9.09 -5.71 -23.27
N GLU A 464 9.12 -4.51 -22.68
CA GLU A 464 9.87 -3.35 -23.18
C GLU A 464 11.16 -3.06 -22.40
N THR A 465 11.24 -3.39 -21.10
CA THR A 465 12.37 -2.99 -20.22
C THR A 465 13.50 -4.02 -20.09
N GLY A 466 13.36 -5.18 -20.72
CA GLY A 466 14.35 -6.25 -20.71
C GLY A 466 14.03 -7.36 -19.72
N ASN A 467 15.05 -8.09 -19.27
CA ASN A 467 14.87 -9.28 -18.42
C ASN A 467 15.49 -9.10 -17.02
N PHE A 468 15.38 -7.91 -16.44
CA PHE A 468 15.91 -7.63 -15.11
C PHE A 468 14.96 -6.73 -14.33
N ASN A 469 15.20 -6.64 -13.02
CA ASN A 469 14.51 -5.76 -12.09
C ASN A 469 15.36 -4.52 -11.83
N SER A 470 14.70 -3.45 -11.40
CA SER A 470 15.33 -2.16 -11.12
C SER A 470 14.82 -1.55 -9.82
N ILE A 471 15.66 -0.73 -9.20
CA ILE A 471 15.24 0.22 -8.15
C ILE A 471 15.28 1.62 -8.75
N VAL A 472 14.17 2.35 -8.63
CA VAL A 472 14.00 3.70 -9.17
C VAL A 472 13.56 4.62 -8.04
N THR A 473 14.09 5.84 -8.02
CA THR A 473 13.75 6.86 -7.03
C THR A 473 13.23 8.11 -7.71
N LEU A 474 12.10 8.63 -7.23
CA LEU A 474 11.37 9.75 -7.79
C LEU A 474 11.25 10.88 -6.75
N ARG A 475 11.34 12.13 -7.20
CA ARG A 475 11.09 13.31 -6.36
C ARG A 475 10.11 14.24 -7.06
N ALA A 476 9.18 14.81 -6.31
CA ALA A 476 8.30 15.84 -6.82
C ALA A 476 9.09 17.12 -7.18
N GLU A 477 8.95 17.56 -8.43
CA GLU A 477 9.44 18.85 -8.93
C GLU A 477 8.31 19.54 -9.70
N GLY A 478 7.62 20.48 -9.05
CA GLY A 478 6.41 21.07 -9.63
C GLY A 478 5.24 20.07 -9.58
N ASP A 479 4.64 19.80 -10.74
CA ASP A 479 3.55 18.83 -10.94
C ASP A 479 4.03 17.49 -11.53
N GLU A 480 5.34 17.25 -11.51
CA GLU A 480 5.96 16.01 -12.02
C GLU A 480 6.73 15.27 -10.91
N LEU A 481 6.65 13.93 -10.91
CA LEU A 481 7.53 13.04 -10.16
C LEU A 481 8.72 12.69 -11.07
N VAL A 482 9.85 13.34 -10.82
CA VAL A 482 11.05 13.24 -11.65
C VAL A 482 11.95 12.11 -11.15
N GLU A 483 12.40 11.25 -12.06
CA GLU A 483 13.44 10.26 -11.78
C GLU A 483 14.77 10.94 -11.42
N ILE A 484 15.20 10.76 -10.18
CA ILE A 484 16.45 11.31 -9.67
C ILE A 484 17.56 10.26 -9.55
N GLY A 485 17.21 8.97 -9.65
CA GLY A 485 18.12 7.85 -9.46
C GLY A 485 17.53 6.53 -9.93
N ARG A 486 18.39 5.66 -10.51
CA ARG A 486 18.02 4.33 -11.01
C ARG A 486 19.17 3.36 -10.88
N LEU A 487 18.86 2.14 -10.46
CA LEU A 487 19.75 0.99 -10.44
C LEU A 487 19.09 -0.17 -11.18
N ASP A 488 19.63 -0.49 -12.35
CA ASP A 488 19.14 -1.57 -13.21
C ASP A 488 19.88 -2.90 -12.97
N ARG A 489 19.44 -3.93 -13.71
CA ARG A 489 20.10 -5.23 -13.86
C ARG A 489 20.14 -6.08 -12.59
N LEU A 490 19.20 -5.87 -11.67
CA LEU A 490 19.01 -6.71 -10.49
C LEU A 490 18.26 -7.98 -10.90
N GLY A 491 18.77 -9.16 -10.53
CA GLY A 491 18.06 -10.42 -10.81
C GLY A 491 17.82 -10.69 -12.29
N VAL A 492 18.87 -10.72 -13.11
CA VAL A 492 18.74 -10.97 -14.55
C VAL A 492 18.09 -12.34 -14.82
N GLY A 493 16.88 -12.32 -15.37
CA GLY A 493 16.06 -13.47 -15.67
C GLY A 493 15.24 -13.97 -14.48
N GLU A 494 15.13 -13.18 -13.42
CA GLU A 494 14.46 -13.47 -12.15
C GLU A 494 13.34 -12.44 -11.91
N GLN A 495 12.33 -12.79 -11.13
CA GLN A 495 11.25 -11.88 -10.74
C GLN A 495 11.40 -11.47 -9.29
N ILE A 496 10.98 -10.25 -8.96
CA ILE A 496 10.82 -9.79 -7.57
C ILE A 496 9.91 -10.76 -6.82
N GLN A 497 10.33 -11.17 -5.62
CA GLN A 497 9.52 -11.97 -4.70
C GLN A 497 9.21 -11.20 -3.42
N SER A 498 10.16 -10.42 -2.93
CA SER A 498 9.92 -9.50 -1.83
C SER A 498 10.89 -8.33 -1.87
N VAL A 499 10.46 -7.21 -1.29
CA VAL A 499 11.28 -6.02 -1.11
C VAL A 499 11.11 -5.54 0.31
N ARG A 500 12.22 -5.14 0.94
CA ARG A 500 12.18 -4.40 2.20
C ARG A 500 13.01 -3.15 2.10
N TRP A 501 12.43 -2.07 2.61
CA TRP A 501 12.98 -0.73 2.56
C TRP A 501 13.41 -0.32 3.96
N PHE A 502 14.58 0.28 4.06
CA PHE A 502 15.22 0.59 5.33
C PHE A 502 15.98 1.91 5.21
N ARG A 503 15.31 3.06 5.35
CA ARG A 503 15.95 4.38 5.25
C ARG A 503 16.90 4.47 4.03
N GLY A 504 18.21 4.36 4.21
CA GLY A 504 19.19 4.34 3.11
C GLY A 504 19.52 2.96 2.53
N LEU A 505 18.72 1.91 2.73
CA LEU A 505 18.98 0.54 2.24
C LEU A 505 17.68 -0.07 1.69
N ALA A 506 17.78 -0.84 0.62
CA ALA A 506 16.74 -1.78 0.21
C ALA A 506 17.30 -3.19 0.12
N ILE A 507 16.52 -4.18 0.56
CA ILE A 507 16.80 -5.59 0.38
C ILE A 507 15.77 -6.14 -0.61
N LEU A 508 16.26 -6.58 -1.76
CA LEU A 508 15.45 -7.14 -2.83
C LEU A 508 15.72 -8.64 -2.94
N VAL A 509 14.66 -9.43 -2.88
CA VAL A 509 14.67 -10.89 -3.05
C VAL A 509 14.09 -11.21 -4.41
N THR A 510 14.77 -12.04 -5.18
CA THR A 510 14.33 -12.41 -6.54
C THR A 510 14.45 -13.90 -6.76
N TYR A 511 13.63 -14.49 -7.63
CA TYR A 511 13.68 -15.95 -7.80
C TYR A 511 13.49 -16.44 -9.23
N ARG A 512 14.26 -17.47 -9.55
CA ARG A 512 14.02 -18.40 -10.67
C ARG A 512 14.29 -19.86 -10.30
N GLN A 513 15.14 -20.14 -9.29
CA GLN A 513 15.52 -21.48 -8.77
C GLN A 513 16.48 -21.43 -7.55
N VAL A 514 17.27 -20.37 -7.41
CA VAL A 514 18.12 -20.02 -6.26
C VAL A 514 18.00 -18.51 -6.09
N ASP A 515 17.74 -18.01 -4.89
CA ASP A 515 17.47 -16.60 -4.64
C ASP A 515 18.77 -15.84 -4.30
N PRO A 516 19.19 -14.86 -5.11
CA PRO A 516 20.06 -13.80 -4.63
C PRO A 516 19.24 -12.74 -3.87
N LEU A 517 19.53 -12.62 -2.57
CA LEU A 517 19.21 -11.45 -1.78
C LEU A 517 20.17 -10.31 -2.19
N TYR A 518 19.64 -9.26 -2.82
CA TYR A 518 20.38 -8.06 -3.21
C TYR A 518 20.30 -6.99 -2.12
N ALA A 519 21.44 -6.50 -1.66
CA ALA A 519 21.52 -5.34 -0.79
C ALA A 519 21.82 -4.09 -1.63
N VAL A 520 20.88 -3.14 -1.65
CA VAL A 520 20.96 -1.89 -2.43
C VAL A 520 21.13 -0.72 -1.48
N ASP A 521 22.24 0.02 -1.62
CA ASP A 521 22.49 1.24 -0.86
C ASP A 521 21.79 2.43 -1.53
N LEU A 522 20.94 3.09 -0.75
CA LEU A 522 20.09 4.24 -1.06
C LEU A 522 20.44 5.45 -0.16
N THR A 523 21.61 5.47 0.49
CA THR A 523 22.06 6.65 1.27
C THR A 523 22.19 7.90 0.41
N ASP A 524 22.62 7.74 -0.84
CA ASP A 524 22.46 8.72 -1.90
C ASP A 524 21.34 8.26 -2.83
N GLN A 525 20.15 8.82 -2.62
CA GLN A 525 18.97 8.49 -3.42
C GLN A 525 19.12 8.91 -4.89
N THR A 526 20.07 9.77 -5.24
CA THR A 526 20.33 10.14 -6.65
C THR A 526 21.28 9.17 -7.37
N ALA A 527 21.94 8.29 -6.61
CA ALA A 527 22.90 7.34 -7.13
C ALA A 527 22.76 5.98 -6.41
N PRO A 528 21.59 5.31 -6.51
CA PRO A 528 21.37 4.01 -5.91
C PRO A 528 22.42 3.01 -6.43
N ARG A 529 22.97 2.19 -5.53
CA ARG A 529 24.06 1.27 -5.88
C ARG A 529 23.88 -0.10 -5.28
N LEU A 530 24.19 -1.13 -6.06
CA LEU A 530 24.29 -2.49 -5.53
C LEU A 530 25.47 -2.56 -4.56
N ALA A 531 25.18 -2.80 -3.28
CA ALA A 531 26.19 -2.96 -2.25
C ALA A 531 26.74 -4.39 -2.26
N GLY A 532 25.87 -5.41 -2.35
CA GLY A 532 26.27 -6.81 -2.37
C GLY A 532 25.11 -7.77 -2.68
N GLU A 533 25.45 -9.04 -2.86
CA GLU A 533 24.52 -10.12 -3.17
C GLU A 533 24.81 -11.33 -2.28
N LEU A 534 23.77 -12.01 -1.80
CA LEU A 534 23.87 -13.28 -1.09
C LEU A 534 22.96 -14.31 -1.73
N LYS A 535 23.55 -15.35 -2.32
CA LYS A 535 22.80 -16.48 -2.87
C LYS A 535 22.43 -17.48 -1.78
N ILE A 536 21.14 -17.74 -1.62
CA ILE A 536 20.59 -18.69 -0.65
C ILE A 536 19.76 -19.78 -1.35
N PRO A 537 19.83 -21.04 -0.89
CA PRO A 537 18.82 -22.04 -1.22
C PRO A 537 17.47 -21.66 -0.59
N GLY A 538 16.40 -21.78 -1.35
CA GLY A 538 15.08 -21.25 -0.97
C GLY A 538 14.92 -19.78 -1.37
N PHE A 539 13.87 -19.14 -0.89
CA PHE A 539 13.63 -17.71 -1.01
C PHE A 539 12.85 -17.18 0.21
N SER A 540 13.04 -15.90 0.54
CA SER A 540 12.29 -15.23 1.61
C SER A 540 11.10 -14.48 1.02
N GLU A 541 9.89 -14.90 1.39
CA GLU A 541 8.62 -14.25 1.04
C GLU A 541 8.38 -13.04 1.94
N TYR A 542 8.80 -13.15 3.21
CA TYR A 542 8.71 -12.08 4.20
C TYR A 542 10.05 -11.87 4.88
N LEU A 543 10.47 -10.60 4.98
CA LEU A 543 11.70 -10.18 5.66
C LEU A 543 11.34 -9.18 6.76
N HIS A 544 11.92 -9.33 7.94
CA HIS A 544 11.70 -8.44 9.07
C HIS A 544 13.03 -8.03 9.72
N PRO A 545 13.24 -6.73 10.00
CA PRO A 545 14.43 -6.27 10.72
C PRO A 545 14.35 -6.65 12.21
N LEU A 546 15.43 -7.22 12.75
CA LEU A 546 15.54 -7.47 14.20
C LEU A 546 16.25 -6.31 14.93
N GLY A 547 16.94 -5.44 14.18
CA GLY A 547 17.70 -4.30 14.69
C GLY A 547 18.41 -3.60 13.54
N ARG A 548 19.55 -2.92 13.80
CA ARG A 548 20.28 -2.15 12.76
C ARG A 548 21.05 -2.98 11.74
N HIS A 549 21.40 -4.22 12.08
CA HIS A 549 22.32 -5.05 11.29
C HIS A 549 21.82 -6.49 11.10
N TRP A 550 20.62 -6.80 11.58
CA TRP A 550 20.11 -8.16 11.68
C TRP A 550 18.70 -8.21 11.12
N MET A 551 18.39 -9.28 10.40
CA MET A 551 17.07 -9.51 9.84
C MET A 551 16.72 -11.00 9.92
N VAL A 552 15.43 -11.28 10.02
CA VAL A 552 14.89 -12.63 9.85
C VAL A 552 14.12 -12.68 8.53
N GLY A 553 14.32 -13.74 7.76
CA GLY A 553 13.52 -14.06 6.58
C GLY A 553 12.69 -15.31 6.80
N MET A 554 11.45 -15.28 6.35
CA MET A 554 10.50 -16.39 6.33
C MET A 554 10.09 -16.63 4.88
N GLY A 555 9.99 -17.89 4.50
CA GLY A 555 9.52 -18.27 3.18
C GLY A 555 9.70 -19.74 2.97
N GLN A 556 10.05 -20.12 1.74
CA GLN A 556 10.18 -21.51 1.37
C GLN A 556 11.62 -21.91 1.12
N GLY A 557 11.96 -23.12 1.54
CA GLY A 557 13.26 -23.70 1.28
C GLY A 557 13.21 -25.21 1.22
N ARG A 558 14.38 -25.82 1.36
CA ARG A 558 14.47 -27.26 1.49
C ARG A 558 13.98 -27.64 2.89
N GLY A 559 12.87 -28.36 2.95
CA GLY A 559 12.32 -28.90 4.19
C GLY A 559 12.98 -30.23 4.60
N GLU A 560 12.62 -30.70 5.79
CA GLU A 560 13.06 -32.00 6.29
C GLU A 560 12.72 -33.11 5.28
N GLY A 561 13.69 -33.94 4.93
CA GLY A 561 13.48 -35.06 4.00
C GLY A 561 13.64 -34.76 2.51
N ARG A 562 14.21 -33.60 2.13
CA ARG A 562 14.54 -33.16 0.75
C ARG A 562 13.35 -32.67 -0.11
N GLY A 563 12.17 -32.45 0.45
CA GLY A 563 11.07 -31.73 -0.21
C GLY A 563 11.12 -30.22 0.04
N TRP A 564 10.17 -29.48 -0.50
CA TRP A 564 9.98 -28.06 -0.16
C TRP A 564 9.16 -27.92 1.12
N GLY A 565 9.48 -26.93 1.94
CA GLY A 565 8.72 -26.58 3.14
C GLY A 565 9.12 -25.20 3.65
N ALA A 566 8.45 -24.75 4.70
CA ALA A 566 8.76 -23.49 5.35
C ALA A 566 10.21 -23.45 5.81
N GLN A 567 10.78 -22.26 5.80
CA GLN A 567 12.13 -21.97 6.26
C GLN A 567 12.17 -20.62 6.96
N VAL A 568 12.94 -20.53 8.04
CA VAL A 568 13.33 -19.28 8.67
C VAL A 568 14.84 -19.13 8.56
N SER A 569 15.32 -17.98 8.10
CA SER A 569 16.74 -17.66 7.96
C SER A 569 17.10 -16.42 8.76
N LEU A 570 18.21 -16.47 9.51
CA LEU A 570 18.77 -15.32 10.21
C LEU A 570 19.91 -14.71 9.38
N PHE A 571 19.83 -13.40 9.14
CA PHE A 571 20.79 -12.66 8.33
C PHE A 571 21.51 -11.59 9.13
N ASN A 572 22.79 -11.40 8.82
CA ASN A 572 23.57 -10.25 9.24
C ASN A 572 23.97 -9.43 8.00
N VAL A 573 23.63 -8.14 8.05
CA VAL A 573 23.85 -7.17 6.98
C VAL A 573 24.70 -5.98 7.46
N SER A 574 25.51 -6.17 8.50
CA SER A 574 26.47 -5.15 8.98
C SER A 574 27.51 -4.77 7.92
N ASP A 575 27.91 -5.72 7.07
CA ASP A 575 28.72 -5.50 5.88
C ASP A 575 27.86 -5.76 4.64
N LEU A 576 27.25 -4.71 4.09
CA LEU A 576 26.37 -4.82 2.93
C LEU A 576 27.08 -5.30 1.65
N ALA A 577 28.41 -5.25 1.60
CA ALA A 577 29.16 -5.84 0.51
C ALA A 577 29.26 -7.37 0.61
N ARG A 578 29.02 -7.91 1.81
CA ARG A 578 29.08 -9.33 2.12
C ARG A 578 27.99 -9.73 3.13
N PRO A 579 26.70 -9.60 2.77
CA PRO A 579 25.62 -10.07 3.61
C PRO A 579 25.80 -11.55 3.94
N GLN A 580 25.51 -11.95 5.18
CA GLN A 580 25.73 -13.31 5.67
C GLN A 580 24.43 -13.92 6.16
N ARG A 581 24.14 -15.16 5.75
CA ARG A 581 23.13 -16.01 6.41
C ARG A 581 23.82 -16.79 7.52
N LEU A 582 23.43 -16.50 8.75
CA LEU A 582 24.08 -17.02 9.94
C LEU A 582 23.50 -18.36 10.38
N ASP A 583 22.18 -18.50 10.30
CA ASP A 583 21.49 -19.73 10.64
C ASP A 583 20.23 -19.93 9.81
N VAL A 584 19.78 -21.19 9.75
CA VAL A 584 18.61 -21.64 9.00
C VAL A 584 17.86 -22.68 9.81
N LEU A 585 16.59 -22.41 10.05
CA LEU A 585 15.63 -23.35 10.60
C LEU A 585 14.75 -23.88 9.45
N GLU A 586 14.81 -25.19 9.22
CA GLU A 586 13.99 -25.89 8.23
C GLU A 586 12.80 -26.54 8.92
N TYR A 587 11.60 -26.42 8.33
CA TYR A 587 10.41 -27.12 8.80
C TYR A 587 10.11 -28.37 7.95
N ALA A 588 9.11 -29.14 8.36
CA ALA A 588 8.71 -30.34 7.66
C ALA A 588 8.29 -30.06 6.21
N THR A 589 8.57 -31.00 5.30
CA THR A 589 8.12 -30.90 3.91
C THR A 589 6.59 -30.69 3.80
N GLY A 590 6.19 -29.76 2.94
CA GLY A 590 4.80 -29.36 2.69
C GLY A 590 4.23 -28.42 3.76
N SER A 591 5.09 -27.77 4.55
CA SER A 591 4.72 -26.67 5.43
C SER A 591 4.90 -25.33 4.74
N ASP A 592 4.16 -24.32 5.20
CA ASP A 592 4.17 -22.96 4.68
C ASP A 592 4.36 -21.97 5.83
N ALA A 593 5.22 -20.96 5.63
CA ALA A 593 5.43 -19.87 6.57
C ALA A 593 4.42 -18.77 6.27
N ARG A 594 3.39 -18.65 7.11
CA ARG A 594 2.22 -17.83 6.76
C ARG A 594 2.49 -16.34 6.71
N ALA A 595 3.56 -15.88 7.36
CA ALA A 595 4.02 -14.49 7.25
C ALA A 595 4.35 -14.06 5.81
N GLY A 596 4.63 -15.02 4.91
CA GLY A 596 4.81 -14.75 3.48
C GLY A 596 3.52 -14.32 2.78
N ASP A 597 2.38 -14.90 3.16
CA ASP A 597 1.06 -14.57 2.62
C ASP A 597 0.43 -13.39 3.37
N ASP A 598 0.47 -13.44 4.70
CA ASP A 598 -0.06 -12.40 5.60
C ASP A 598 1.00 -12.00 6.64
N PRO A 599 1.68 -10.87 6.44
CA PRO A 599 2.67 -10.33 7.37
C PRO A 599 2.15 -10.08 8.79
N ARG A 600 0.83 -10.02 9.00
CA ARG A 600 0.19 -9.83 10.32
C ARG A 600 0.25 -11.10 11.18
N GLN A 601 0.63 -12.23 10.61
CA GLN A 601 0.91 -13.49 11.34
C GLN A 601 2.35 -13.59 11.85
N PHE A 602 3.10 -12.48 11.82
CA PHE A 602 4.42 -12.34 12.41
C PHE A 602 4.45 -11.25 13.47
N THR A 603 5.07 -11.54 14.61
CA THR A 603 5.25 -10.61 15.72
C THR A 603 6.69 -10.64 16.21
N TRP A 604 7.28 -9.46 16.41
CA TRP A 604 8.63 -9.32 16.97
C TRP A 604 8.60 -8.72 18.38
N LEU A 605 9.08 -9.50 19.35
CA LEU A 605 9.25 -9.14 20.74
C LEU A 605 10.73 -8.81 20.99
N GLY A 606 11.08 -7.55 20.74
CA GLY A 606 12.46 -7.10 20.68
C GLY A 606 13.25 -7.28 21.98
N GLN A 607 12.60 -7.16 23.15
CA GLN A 607 13.29 -7.23 24.44
C GLN A 607 13.76 -8.65 24.76
N GLU A 608 12.88 -9.59 24.50
CA GLU A 608 13.03 -11.03 24.70
C GLU A 608 13.89 -11.64 23.59
N ARG A 609 14.09 -10.89 22.50
CA ARG A 609 14.67 -11.37 21.24
C ARG A 609 13.91 -12.60 20.75
N VAL A 610 12.58 -12.50 20.78
CA VAL A 610 11.66 -13.56 20.37
C VAL A 610 10.85 -13.08 19.17
N ALA A 611 10.83 -13.86 18.10
CA ALA A 611 9.83 -13.72 17.05
C ALA A 611 8.80 -14.82 17.19
N LEU A 612 7.54 -14.47 16.93
CA LEU A 612 6.45 -15.41 16.84
C LEU A 612 5.95 -15.40 15.41
N THR A 613 5.82 -16.58 14.80
CA THR A 613 5.29 -16.70 13.43
C THR A 613 4.40 -17.92 13.31
N VAL A 614 3.36 -17.82 12.48
CA VAL A 614 2.49 -18.96 12.18
C VAL A 614 3.11 -19.81 11.07
N ILE A 615 3.26 -21.11 11.33
CA ILE A 615 3.64 -22.13 10.36
C ILE A 615 2.44 -23.05 10.18
N SER A 616 2.08 -23.35 8.95
CA SER A 616 0.99 -24.29 8.66
C SER A 616 1.50 -25.51 7.92
N ARG A 617 0.77 -26.61 8.05
CA ARG A 617 0.98 -27.83 7.27
C ARG A 617 -0.33 -28.59 7.18
N TYR A 618 -0.76 -28.89 5.97
CA TYR A 618 -2.08 -29.46 5.70
C TYR A 618 -3.22 -28.58 6.22
N ARG A 619 -3.83 -28.94 7.36
CA ARG A 619 -4.94 -28.22 7.99
C ARG A 619 -4.62 -27.92 9.46
N THR A 620 -3.35 -27.85 9.83
CA THR A 620 -2.95 -27.52 11.18
C THR A 620 -1.99 -26.34 11.14
N GLY A 621 -2.21 -25.40 12.04
CA GLY A 621 -1.39 -24.23 12.30
C GLY A 621 -0.66 -24.36 13.63
N TRP A 622 0.59 -23.92 13.64
CA TRP A 622 1.42 -23.84 14.83
C TRP A 622 2.00 -22.44 14.94
N VAL A 623 2.09 -21.94 16.17
CA VAL A 623 2.98 -20.84 16.50
C VAL A 623 4.39 -21.39 16.67
N SER A 624 5.31 -20.89 15.85
CA SER A 624 6.74 -21.07 16.06
C SER A 624 7.29 -19.93 16.90
N VAL A 625 7.73 -20.27 18.11
CA VAL A 625 8.41 -19.36 19.03
C VAL A 625 9.90 -19.43 18.74
N LEU A 626 10.42 -18.38 18.10
CA LEU A 626 11.80 -18.27 17.63
C LEU A 626 12.58 -17.39 18.58
N SER A 627 13.57 -17.94 19.29
CA SER A 627 14.51 -17.14 20.08
C SER A 627 15.84 -16.99 19.34
N PHE A 628 16.43 -15.80 19.40
CA PHE A 628 17.68 -15.49 18.73
C PHE A 628 18.80 -15.22 19.73
N ASP A 629 19.80 -16.11 19.77
CA ASP A 629 20.98 -15.98 20.63
C ASP A 629 22.26 -16.37 19.89
N GLY A 630 23.30 -15.54 20.00
CA GLY A 630 24.64 -15.82 19.44
C GLY A 630 24.69 -16.09 17.92
N GLY A 631 23.66 -15.69 17.17
CA GLY A 631 23.54 -15.93 15.73
C GLY A 631 22.88 -17.26 15.39
N VAL A 632 22.26 -17.91 16.37
CA VAL A 632 21.55 -19.19 16.25
C VAL A 632 20.07 -18.96 16.52
N ILE A 633 19.22 -19.70 15.81
CA ILE A 633 17.78 -19.73 15.99
C ILE A 633 17.45 -20.96 16.84
N THR A 634 16.74 -20.76 17.95
CA THR A 634 16.06 -21.85 18.65
C THR A 634 14.56 -21.75 18.45
N ASN A 635 13.88 -22.89 18.32
CA ASN A 635 12.45 -22.96 18.02
C ASN A 635 11.71 -23.85 19.03
N ARG A 636 10.55 -23.38 19.49
CA ARG A 636 9.49 -24.17 20.11
C ARG A 636 8.20 -24.03 19.31
N MET A 637 7.63 -25.16 18.91
CA MET A 637 6.35 -25.21 18.20
C MET A 637 5.20 -25.43 19.17
N VAL A 638 4.13 -24.64 19.03
CA VAL A 638 2.88 -24.77 19.78
C VAL A 638 1.74 -24.91 18.78
N GLU A 639 0.97 -25.99 18.86
CA GLU A 639 -0.21 -26.17 18.02
C GLU A 639 -1.31 -25.23 18.51
N VAL A 640 -1.94 -24.49 17.61
CA VAL A 640 -2.91 -23.44 18.00
C VAL A 640 -4.22 -23.53 17.25
N GLU A 641 -4.25 -24.02 16.00
CA GLU A 641 -5.46 -23.94 15.19
C GLU A 641 -5.48 -24.97 14.06
N HIS A 642 -6.66 -25.23 13.52
CA HIS A 642 -6.88 -26.12 12.40
C HIS A 642 -7.74 -25.50 11.29
N GLY A 643 -7.76 -26.16 10.13
CA GLY A 643 -8.67 -25.81 9.04
C GLY A 643 -8.32 -24.48 8.37
N ARG A 644 -9.34 -23.66 8.15
CA ARG A 644 -9.20 -22.33 7.51
C ARG A 644 -8.86 -21.25 8.53
N ASP A 645 -9.19 -21.50 9.78
CA ASP A 645 -9.07 -20.54 10.89
C ASP A 645 -7.60 -20.28 11.26
N VAL A 646 -6.68 -21.09 10.72
CA VAL A 646 -5.24 -20.82 10.74
C VAL A 646 -4.90 -19.46 10.10
N ASP A 647 -5.69 -18.99 9.13
CA ASP A 647 -5.53 -17.67 8.50
C ASP A 647 -5.82 -16.53 9.48
N ASP A 648 -6.64 -16.78 10.50
CA ASP A 648 -7.11 -15.80 11.48
C ASP A 648 -6.21 -15.71 12.72
N VAL A 649 -5.23 -16.61 12.84
CA VAL A 649 -4.31 -16.60 13.98
C VAL A 649 -3.53 -15.29 14.03
N ARG A 650 -3.56 -14.61 15.17
CA ARG A 650 -2.78 -13.39 15.46
C ARG A 650 -2.10 -13.52 16.82
N LEU A 651 -0.93 -12.90 16.93
CA LEU A 651 -0.13 -12.85 18.16
C LEU A 651 0.12 -11.40 18.51
N VAL A 652 -0.78 -10.82 19.29
CA VAL A 652 -0.80 -9.38 19.55
C VAL A 652 0.06 -9.08 20.77
N PRO A 653 1.17 -8.33 20.63
CA PRO A 653 1.98 -7.93 21.77
C PRO A 653 1.22 -6.93 22.64
N LEU A 654 1.30 -7.11 23.96
CA LEU A 654 0.61 -6.32 24.97
C LEU A 654 1.61 -5.77 26.00
N PRO A 655 1.20 -4.82 26.86
CA PRO A 655 2.00 -4.39 28.00
C PRO A 655 2.39 -5.55 28.94
N ASP A 656 3.41 -5.30 29.77
CA ASP A 656 3.92 -6.26 30.78
C ASP A 656 4.38 -7.61 30.20
N ASP A 657 5.01 -7.57 29.02
CA ASP A 657 5.59 -8.72 28.30
C ASP A 657 4.56 -9.83 27.99
N LYS A 658 3.28 -9.47 27.93
CA LYS A 658 2.18 -10.38 27.54
C LYS A 658 2.00 -10.41 26.03
N VAL A 659 1.45 -11.51 25.54
CA VAL A 659 1.00 -11.66 24.15
C VAL A 659 -0.39 -12.27 24.17
N ALA A 660 -1.34 -11.66 23.47
CA ALA A 660 -2.63 -12.29 23.21
C ALA A 660 -2.53 -13.19 21.96
N LEU A 661 -2.87 -14.46 22.12
CA LEU A 661 -3.17 -15.36 21.02
C LEU A 661 -4.64 -15.20 20.67
N VAL A 662 -4.90 -14.78 19.44
CA VAL A 662 -6.24 -14.76 18.85
C VAL A 662 -6.32 -15.90 17.85
N THR A 663 -7.36 -16.72 17.96
CA THR A 663 -7.67 -17.80 17.02
C THR A 663 -9.06 -17.60 16.42
N GLY A 664 -9.54 -18.55 15.60
CA GLY A 664 -10.90 -18.51 15.08
C GLY A 664 -11.97 -18.73 16.16
N GLU A 665 -11.61 -19.24 17.33
CA GLU A 665 -12.56 -19.53 18.40
C GLU A 665 -12.38 -18.61 19.60
N ASP A 666 -11.15 -18.33 20.04
CA ASP A 666 -10.88 -17.74 21.34
C ASP A 666 -9.82 -16.61 21.31
N VAL A 667 -9.75 -15.85 22.41
CA VAL A 667 -8.65 -14.94 22.75
C VAL A 667 -8.10 -15.31 24.12
N GLU A 668 -6.82 -15.66 24.18
CA GLU A 668 -6.15 -16.02 25.44
C GLU A 668 -4.73 -15.47 25.50
N PHE A 669 -4.10 -15.50 26.69
CA PHE A 669 -2.68 -15.16 26.79
C PHE A 669 -1.81 -16.32 26.31
N PHE A 670 -0.87 -16.01 25.42
CA PHE A 670 0.12 -16.94 24.93
C PHE A 670 1.30 -17.06 25.90
N GLY A 671 1.62 -18.28 26.34
CA GLY A 671 2.80 -18.54 27.16
C GLY A 671 4.08 -18.54 26.31
N LEU A 672 4.96 -17.55 26.54
CA LEU A 672 6.27 -17.40 25.88
C LEU A 672 7.30 -18.47 26.27
#